data_AF-A0A4Z2CCL9-F1
#
_entry.id   AF-A0A4Z2CCL9-F1
#
_cell.length_a   1.000
_cell.length_b   1.000
_cell.length_c   1.000
_cell.angle_alpha   90.00
_cell.angle_beta   90.00
_cell.angle_gamma   90.00
#
_symmetry.space_group_name_H-M   'P 1'
#
loop_
_entity.id
_entity.type
_entity.pdbx_description
1 polymer ?
#
loop_
_entity_poly.entity_id
_entity_poly.type
_entity_poly.pdbx_seq_one_letter_code
_entity_poly.pdbx_strand_id
1 'polypeptide(L)'
;MNPGGKSVFRSSCVKIYLCSNPEDSVMERRGLRERVFPKLREYCQHTLGLDVRVIDPFESSDPSRWPDEDTRQQIINECRESSAGPFILALLGHQYGAASLPTQVEVSQYQLLLHEGQKAGISTREVERIYQRDENSIPVSYCLTSPFRRTSGLQLEKEVKLKAKEGEPLKVFQTSASLCVNKGLMTAETASRYYRSVVDADLRFALQRHLKGDITGRCVVYIHNIINTNRQRPKTQINSETISPSEDLSDGPLLFQLCDKFLPALINSSQILVYTTTTTTTECDHHHGSTTARRKGYVEALCQQVHQDLVELIKRANIFKSGNNVHVCDALAREGAEQEDVCGILSKFYDVVHPEEEKVRHYVEQNEHQLPLVVTGGPCTGKAVLLAHCARQIKSWLPDSDPVVLPYFCQMASSFPTKELLLSLCQQISSRYHQNTSLKKNLDNQDSHSCTKPRVEEATFSFTSNTGLHCELSNTDTTSGCWKNFNSEPFGLTELQKQFSSLLSFLPTAKQPLFLILDGLDHIENHFGYQLIRSLPSPLPPNVKVILSISSSRKKILQALSSQHPQDSLFEVNKESGYVSITLGMANREQCLKMLASLLSSSGRKVTSGQQALVNQALTSCSLALYVRLLHLHISLWHSGRT
;
A
#
# COMPACT_ATOMS: atom_id res chain seq x y z
N MET A 1 -24.37 0.38 6.53
CA MET A 1 -23.44 1.33 5.88
C MET A 1 -22.02 0.93 6.25
N ASN A 2 -21.34 0.18 5.38
CA ASN A 2 -19.94 -0.22 5.54
C ASN A 2 -19.04 0.90 4.99
N PRO A 3 -18.07 1.43 5.74
CA PRO A 3 -17.04 2.29 5.15
C PRO A 3 -16.14 1.41 4.28
N GLY A 4 -15.81 1.93 3.09
CA GLY A 4 -15.21 1.19 1.97
C GLY A 4 -14.04 0.28 2.33
N GLY A 5 -14.11 -0.95 1.83
CA GLY A 5 -12.98 -1.87 1.79
C GLY A 5 -11.81 -1.20 1.06
N LYS A 6 -10.69 -1.04 1.75
CA LYS A 6 -9.44 -0.58 1.15
C LYS A 6 -9.00 -1.64 0.13
N SER A 7 -9.05 -1.33 -1.17
CA SER A 7 -8.33 -2.12 -2.19
C SER A 7 -6.85 -2.12 -1.80
N VAL A 8 -6.35 -3.31 -1.45
CA VAL A 8 -4.97 -3.59 -1.09
C VAL A 8 -4.19 -3.66 -2.40
N PHE A 9 -3.17 -2.81 -2.54
CA PHE A 9 -2.22 -2.88 -3.64
C PHE A 9 -1.78 -4.34 -3.86
N ARG A 10 -2.00 -4.88 -5.05
CA ARG A 10 -1.38 -6.14 -5.46
C ARG A 10 0.04 -5.86 -5.92
N SER A 11 0.96 -5.71 -4.97
CA SER A 11 2.36 -5.44 -5.25
C SER A 11 3.03 -6.56 -6.03
N SER A 12 3.99 -6.21 -6.87
CA SER A 12 4.94 -7.14 -7.51
C SER A 12 6.10 -7.55 -6.59
N CYS A 13 6.05 -7.15 -5.31
CA CYS A 13 7.12 -7.35 -4.34
C CYS A 13 6.56 -7.80 -2.98
N VAL A 14 7.17 -8.83 -2.39
CA VAL A 14 6.95 -9.25 -1.01
C VAL A 14 7.91 -8.47 -0.11
N LYS A 15 7.38 -7.58 0.75
CA LYS A 15 8.17 -6.76 1.67
C LYS A 15 8.02 -7.27 3.09
N ILE A 16 9.09 -7.70 3.74
CA ILE A 16 9.08 -8.29 5.08
C ILE A 16 9.92 -7.44 6.01
N TYR A 17 9.33 -6.94 7.10
CA TYR A 17 10.06 -6.32 8.20
C TYR A 17 10.53 -7.39 9.19
N LEU A 18 11.83 -7.44 9.46
CA LEU A 18 12.44 -8.36 10.43
C LEU A 18 12.45 -7.71 11.82
N CYS A 19 11.48 -8.09 12.64
CA CYS A 19 11.34 -7.59 14.01
C CYS A 19 12.14 -8.49 14.97
N SER A 20 13.22 -7.99 15.55
CA SER A 20 14.09 -8.82 16.39
C SER A 20 14.95 -7.99 17.33
N ASN A 21 15.37 -8.58 18.44
CA ASN A 21 16.27 -7.92 19.38
C ASN A 21 17.70 -7.99 18.80
N PRO A 22 18.34 -6.86 18.46
CA PRO A 22 19.65 -6.87 17.81
C PRO A 22 20.75 -7.48 18.67
N GLU A 23 20.65 -7.40 20.00
CA GLU A 23 21.65 -7.98 20.91
C GLU A 23 21.51 -9.51 21.01
N ASP A 24 20.28 -10.02 20.99
CA ASP A 24 19.99 -11.44 21.25
C ASP A 24 19.96 -12.29 19.96
N SER A 25 19.46 -11.73 18.86
CA SER A 25 19.16 -12.49 17.64
C SER A 25 20.26 -12.49 16.57
N VAL A 26 21.51 -12.20 16.95
CA VAL A 26 22.63 -12.00 16.01
C VAL A 26 22.85 -13.22 15.12
N MET A 27 22.79 -14.42 15.69
CA MET A 27 23.08 -15.68 14.97
C MET A 27 21.92 -16.09 14.06
N GLU A 28 20.69 -15.89 14.51
CA GLU A 28 19.46 -16.13 13.77
C GLU A 28 19.38 -15.20 12.57
N ARG A 29 19.56 -13.88 12.79
CA ARG A 29 19.56 -12.88 11.71
C ARG A 29 20.62 -13.19 10.66
N ARG A 30 21.84 -13.54 11.08
CA ARG A 30 22.91 -13.97 10.17
C ARG A 30 22.51 -15.20 9.39
N GLY A 31 21.99 -16.23 10.07
CA GLY A 31 21.54 -17.48 9.46
C GLY A 31 20.44 -17.27 8.41
N LEU A 32 19.47 -16.41 8.68
CA LEU A 32 18.40 -16.07 7.74
C LEU A 32 18.92 -15.31 6.51
N ARG A 33 19.79 -14.32 6.74
CA ARG A 33 20.40 -13.52 5.66
C ARG A 33 21.21 -14.38 4.70
N GLU A 34 22.00 -15.31 5.23
CA GLU A 34 22.89 -16.14 4.41
C GLU A 34 22.18 -17.31 3.72
N ARG A 35 21.15 -17.90 4.36
CA ARG A 35 20.58 -19.18 3.91
C ARG A 35 19.13 -19.13 3.46
N VAL A 36 18.33 -18.20 3.98
CA VAL A 36 16.88 -18.15 3.74
C VAL A 36 16.52 -17.10 2.70
N PHE A 37 16.91 -15.84 2.92
CA PHE A 37 16.47 -14.74 2.05
C PHE A 37 16.94 -14.88 0.58
N PRO A 38 18.16 -15.36 0.27
CA PRO A 38 18.58 -15.60 -1.11
C PRO A 38 17.71 -16.66 -1.81
N LYS A 39 17.48 -17.80 -1.15
CA LYS A 39 16.64 -18.89 -1.68
C LYS A 39 15.18 -18.48 -1.85
N LEU A 40 14.67 -17.68 -0.92
CA LEU A 40 13.31 -17.15 -0.98
C LEU A 40 13.13 -16.21 -2.17
N ARG A 41 14.11 -15.31 -2.43
CA ARG A 41 14.12 -14.43 -3.60
C ARG A 41 14.11 -15.23 -4.89
N GLU A 42 15.02 -16.19 -5.01
CA GLU A 42 15.10 -17.09 -6.17
C GLU A 42 13.78 -17.82 -6.41
N TYR A 43 13.22 -18.47 -5.38
CA TYR A 43 11.94 -19.16 -5.48
C TYR A 43 10.79 -18.26 -5.95
N CYS A 44 10.64 -17.07 -5.34
CA CYS A 44 9.55 -16.15 -5.67
C CYS A 44 9.71 -15.55 -7.07
N GLN A 45 10.95 -15.26 -7.49
CA GLN A 45 11.23 -14.75 -8.82
C GLN A 45 10.91 -15.79 -9.88
N HIS A 46 11.35 -17.05 -9.70
CA HIS A 46 11.15 -18.11 -10.70
C HIS A 46 9.71 -18.65 -10.73
N THR A 47 9.05 -18.78 -9.58
CA THR A 47 7.75 -19.47 -9.49
C THR A 47 6.57 -18.50 -9.59
N LEU A 48 6.72 -17.28 -9.09
CA LEU A 48 5.62 -16.32 -8.94
C LEU A 48 5.87 -14.99 -9.67
N GLY A 49 7.07 -14.76 -10.22
CA GLY A 49 7.46 -13.49 -10.83
C GLY A 49 7.47 -12.32 -9.84
N LEU A 50 7.67 -12.59 -8.55
CA LEU A 50 7.69 -11.58 -7.49
C LEU A 50 9.11 -11.30 -7.00
N ASP A 51 9.43 -10.02 -6.76
CA ASP A 51 10.63 -9.65 -6.00
C ASP A 51 10.35 -9.82 -4.49
N VAL A 52 11.40 -10.00 -3.69
CA VAL A 52 11.29 -10.14 -2.23
C VAL A 52 12.26 -9.21 -1.56
N ARG A 53 11.78 -8.25 -0.76
CA ARG A 53 12.60 -7.33 0.01
C ARG A 53 12.43 -7.57 1.51
N VAL A 54 13.47 -8.04 2.17
CA VAL A 54 13.51 -8.14 3.63
C VAL A 54 14.25 -6.93 4.20
N ILE A 55 13.65 -6.27 5.19
CA ILE A 55 14.17 -5.06 5.83
C ILE A 55 14.53 -5.40 7.27
N ASP A 56 15.83 -5.43 7.56
CA ASP A 56 16.40 -5.56 8.90
C ASP A 56 16.85 -4.18 9.39
N PRO A 57 16.11 -3.54 10.32
CA PRO A 57 16.41 -2.18 10.78
C PRO A 57 17.78 -2.08 11.47
N PHE A 58 18.32 -3.20 11.95
CA PHE A 58 19.57 -3.26 12.71
C PHE A 58 20.70 -3.89 11.91
N GLU A 59 20.58 -3.95 10.58
CA GLU A 59 21.59 -4.55 9.69
C GLU A 59 22.97 -3.89 9.79
N SER A 60 23.01 -2.59 10.08
CA SER A 60 24.28 -1.89 10.25
C SER A 60 24.97 -2.31 11.55
N SER A 61 26.26 -2.63 11.47
CA SER A 61 27.13 -2.83 12.63
C SER A 61 27.31 -1.57 13.50
N ASP A 62 26.94 -0.41 12.95
CA ASP A 62 27.02 0.90 13.60
C ASP A 62 25.64 1.29 14.17
N PRO A 63 25.45 1.26 15.51
CA PRO A 63 24.17 1.58 16.14
C PRO A 63 23.70 3.02 15.91
N SER A 64 24.60 3.94 15.59
CA SER A 64 24.24 5.34 15.29
C SER A 64 23.42 5.49 14.00
N ARG A 65 23.46 4.46 13.14
CA ARG A 65 22.70 4.40 11.88
C ARG A 65 21.36 3.71 12.03
N TRP A 66 21.04 3.18 13.21
CA TRP A 66 19.76 2.51 13.43
C TRP A 66 18.61 3.52 13.37
N PRO A 67 17.50 3.17 12.71
CA PRO A 67 16.35 4.05 12.59
C PRO A 67 15.69 4.28 13.95
N ASP A 68 15.18 5.50 14.16
CA ASP A 68 14.35 5.83 15.32
C ASP A 68 12.98 5.12 15.27
N GLU A 69 12.23 5.20 16.37
CA GLU A 69 10.93 4.54 16.51
C GLU A 69 9.96 4.95 15.40
N ASP A 70 9.87 6.24 15.09
CA ASP A 70 8.95 6.77 14.08
C ASP A 70 9.28 6.22 12.69
N THR A 71 10.57 6.15 12.35
CA THR A 71 11.07 5.60 11.08
C THR A 71 10.78 4.10 10.98
N ARG A 72 11.00 3.32 12.05
CA ARG A 72 10.66 1.88 12.08
C ARG A 72 9.16 1.66 11.89
N GLN A 73 8.33 2.43 12.58
CA GLN A 73 6.88 2.39 12.44
C GLN A 73 6.42 2.71 11.02
N GLN A 74 7.05 3.67 10.34
CA GLN A 74 6.78 3.98 8.94
C GLN A 74 7.10 2.80 8.01
N ILE A 75 8.25 2.15 8.19
CA ILE A 75 8.64 0.96 7.43
C ILE A 75 7.65 -0.19 7.67
N ILE A 76 7.23 -0.42 8.92
CA ILE A 76 6.23 -1.44 9.24
C ILE A 76 4.91 -1.17 8.51
N ASN A 77 4.44 0.08 8.47
CA ASN A 77 3.23 0.44 7.71
C ASN A 77 3.42 0.22 6.20
N GLU A 78 4.57 0.61 5.63
CA GLU A 78 4.86 0.37 4.22
C GLU A 78 4.80 -1.12 3.87
N CYS A 79 5.43 -1.97 4.69
CA CYS A 79 5.38 -3.43 4.54
C CYS A 79 3.94 -3.95 4.65
N ARG A 80 3.15 -3.47 5.61
CA ARG A 80 1.75 -3.87 5.79
C ARG A 80 0.91 -3.55 4.55
N GLU A 81 1.03 -2.34 4.03
CA GLU A 81 0.19 -1.82 2.94
C GLU A 81 0.59 -2.37 1.57
N SER A 82 1.88 -2.64 1.36
CA SER A 82 2.44 -2.92 0.03
C SER A 82 3.15 -4.27 -0.11
N SER A 83 3.12 -5.17 0.86
CA SER A 83 3.70 -6.51 0.68
C SER A 83 2.73 -7.47 -0.03
N ALA A 84 3.20 -8.22 -1.02
CA ALA A 84 2.45 -9.28 -1.72
C ALA A 84 2.43 -10.63 -0.98
N GLY A 85 2.40 -10.59 0.35
CA GLY A 85 2.52 -11.76 1.21
C GLY A 85 2.70 -11.37 2.68
N PRO A 86 3.42 -12.17 3.49
CA PRO A 86 3.73 -11.80 4.86
C PRO A 86 4.51 -10.48 4.89
N PHE A 87 4.25 -9.66 5.92
CA PHE A 87 4.91 -8.36 6.09
C PHE A 87 5.73 -8.27 7.39
N ILE A 88 5.53 -9.21 8.32
CA ILE A 88 6.29 -9.31 9.57
C ILE A 88 6.86 -10.70 9.72
N LEU A 89 8.17 -10.75 9.99
CA LEU A 89 8.87 -11.90 10.54
C LEU A 89 9.47 -11.46 11.87
N ALA A 90 9.02 -12.05 12.98
CA ALA A 90 9.50 -11.70 14.31
C ALA A 90 10.33 -12.83 14.94
N LEU A 91 11.44 -12.45 15.56
CA LEU A 91 12.33 -13.34 16.32
C LEU A 91 12.40 -12.86 17.77
N LEU A 92 11.85 -13.66 18.68
CA LEU A 92 11.89 -13.42 20.12
C LEU A 92 12.84 -14.44 20.75
N GLY A 93 13.93 -13.93 21.33
CA GLY A 93 14.88 -14.75 22.06
C GLY A 93 14.61 -14.76 23.57
N HIS A 94 15.66 -14.95 24.34
CA HIS A 94 15.63 -15.05 25.80
C HIS A 94 15.73 -13.69 26.51
N GLN A 95 16.16 -12.64 25.82
CA GLN A 95 16.27 -11.29 26.36
C GLN A 95 15.13 -10.43 25.86
N TYR A 96 14.44 -9.75 26.78
CA TYR A 96 13.40 -8.79 26.44
C TYR A 96 13.97 -7.62 25.62
N GLY A 97 15.19 -7.20 25.92
CA GLY A 97 15.91 -6.13 25.23
C GLY A 97 15.83 -4.80 25.96
N ALA A 98 16.77 -3.90 25.67
CA ALA A 98 16.83 -2.60 26.32
C ALA A 98 15.63 -1.71 25.95
N ALA A 99 15.09 -1.01 26.94
CA ALA A 99 14.11 0.06 26.71
C ALA A 99 14.81 1.28 26.10
N SER A 100 14.10 1.98 25.21
CA SER A 100 14.57 3.21 24.57
C SER A 100 13.80 4.42 25.07
N LEU A 101 14.43 5.60 25.00
CA LEU A 101 13.74 6.86 25.24
C LEU A 101 12.59 7.05 24.24
N PRO A 102 11.37 7.43 24.68
CA PRO A 102 10.25 7.67 23.78
C PRO A 102 10.55 8.85 22.86
N THR A 103 10.31 8.71 21.56
CA THR A 103 10.53 9.79 20.59
C THR A 103 9.67 11.03 20.89
N GLN A 104 8.48 10.78 21.42
CA GLN A 104 7.47 11.79 21.73
C GLN A 104 6.69 11.46 23.00
N VAL A 105 6.54 12.45 23.90
CA VAL A 105 5.73 12.37 25.12
C VAL A 105 4.75 13.55 25.16
N GLU A 106 3.46 13.29 25.38
CA GLU A 106 2.46 14.35 25.47
C GLU A 106 2.81 15.36 26.58
N VAL A 107 2.49 16.65 26.38
CA VAL A 107 2.78 17.71 27.36
C VAL A 107 2.26 17.37 28.76
N SER A 108 1.01 16.89 28.86
CA SER A 108 0.38 16.54 30.13
C SER A 108 1.15 15.45 30.88
N GLN A 109 1.52 14.38 30.17
CA GLN A 109 2.28 13.26 30.70
C GLN A 109 3.71 13.64 31.04
N TYR A 110 4.38 14.42 30.18
CA TYR A 110 5.75 14.86 30.39
C TYR A 110 5.85 15.73 31.65
N GLN A 111 4.95 16.70 31.81
CA GLN A 111 4.90 17.56 33.01
C GLN A 111 4.59 16.77 34.28
N LEU A 112 3.66 15.81 34.23
CA LEU A 112 3.35 14.94 35.36
C LEU A 112 4.59 14.15 35.82
N LEU A 113 5.33 13.55 34.89
CA LEU A 113 6.52 12.76 35.20
C LEU A 113 7.63 13.63 35.80
N LEU A 114 7.90 14.81 35.24
CA LEU A 114 8.92 15.69 35.79
C LEU A 114 8.54 16.22 37.18
N HIS A 115 7.29 16.61 37.39
CA HIS A 115 6.81 17.11 38.67
C HIS A 115 6.95 16.07 39.78
N GLU A 116 6.52 14.84 39.53
CA GLU A 116 6.61 13.76 40.52
C GLU A 116 8.06 13.30 40.74
N GLY A 117 8.90 13.33 39.70
CA GLY A 117 10.35 13.10 39.83
C GLY A 117 11.03 14.16 40.69
N GLN A 118 10.76 15.45 40.44
CA GLN A 118 11.34 16.57 41.21
C GLN A 118 10.91 16.53 42.67
N LYS A 119 9.62 16.24 42.95
CA LYS A 119 9.13 16.06 44.33
C LYS A 119 9.83 14.92 45.07
N ALA A 120 10.24 13.87 44.36
CA ALA A 120 10.98 12.75 44.91
C ALA A 120 12.50 13.00 45.01
N GLY A 121 12.98 14.21 44.69
CA GLY A 121 14.39 14.59 44.74
C GLY A 121 15.20 14.11 43.53
N ILE A 122 14.56 13.69 42.44
CA ILE A 122 15.22 13.21 41.22
C ILE A 122 15.57 14.42 40.33
N SER A 123 16.81 14.48 39.86
CA SER A 123 17.23 15.53 38.92
C SER A 123 16.63 15.31 37.54
N THR A 124 15.79 16.24 37.07
CA THR A 124 15.15 16.20 35.73
C THR A 124 15.90 16.97 34.65
N ARG A 125 16.98 17.67 35.02
CA ARG A 125 17.66 18.65 34.16
C ARG A 125 18.09 18.07 32.81
N GLU A 126 18.55 16.83 32.79
CA GLU A 126 19.01 16.16 31.58
C GLU A 126 17.85 15.80 30.64
N VAL A 127 16.70 15.37 31.20
CA VAL A 127 15.47 15.10 30.44
C VAL A 127 14.92 16.40 29.84
N GLU A 128 14.91 17.48 30.61
CA GLU A 128 14.50 18.83 30.15
C GLU A 128 15.44 19.39 29.07
N ARG A 129 16.72 19.00 29.08
CA ARG A 129 17.70 19.40 28.07
C ARG A 129 17.51 18.68 26.74
N ILE A 130 17.18 17.39 26.77
CA ILE A 130 17.11 16.55 25.56
C ILE A 130 15.72 16.51 24.94
N TYR A 131 14.67 17.01 25.59
CA TYR A 131 13.32 17.11 25.03
C TYR A 131 12.92 18.55 24.77
N GLN A 132 12.36 18.82 23.59
CA GLN A 132 11.84 20.12 23.21
C GLN A 132 10.35 20.06 22.91
N ARG A 133 9.61 21.06 23.36
CA ARG A 133 8.17 21.17 23.10
C ARG A 133 7.91 21.44 21.62
N ASP A 134 7.26 20.50 20.94
CA ASP A 134 6.84 20.62 19.56
C ASP A 134 5.35 20.96 19.47
N GLU A 135 5.07 22.22 19.15
CA GLU A 135 3.71 22.71 18.91
C GLU A 135 3.14 22.22 17.57
N ASN A 136 3.97 21.65 16.70
CA ASN A 136 3.53 21.09 15.43
C ASN A 136 2.93 19.69 15.59
N SER A 137 3.09 19.03 16.74
CA SER A 137 2.50 17.71 16.96
C SER A 137 1.07 17.81 17.51
N ILE A 138 0.24 16.82 17.15
CA ILE A 138 -1.13 16.66 17.64
C ILE A 138 -1.25 15.27 18.29
N PRO A 139 -1.42 15.16 19.63
CA PRO A 139 -1.44 16.26 20.60
C PRO A 139 -0.06 16.93 20.78
N VAL A 140 -0.05 18.17 21.28
CA VAL A 140 1.21 18.90 21.55
C VAL A 140 2.07 18.08 22.50
N SER A 141 3.34 17.92 22.15
CA SER A 141 4.21 16.95 22.82
C SER A 141 5.64 17.45 22.91
N TYR A 142 6.38 16.90 23.87
CA TYR A 142 7.82 17.03 23.96
C TYR A 142 8.47 15.95 23.10
N CYS A 143 9.29 16.37 22.14
CA CYS A 143 10.00 15.50 21.21
C CYS A 143 11.48 15.43 21.55
N LEU A 144 12.07 14.24 21.41
CA LEU A 144 13.50 14.02 21.64
C LEU A 144 14.34 14.79 20.61
N THR A 145 15.25 15.63 21.09
CA THR A 145 16.02 16.57 20.26
C THR A 145 17.20 15.87 19.55
N SER A 146 17.56 16.39 18.38
CA SER A 146 18.52 15.82 17.42
C SER A 146 20.03 15.84 17.74
N PRO A 147 20.60 16.27 18.90
CA PRO A 147 22.01 15.97 19.18
C PRO A 147 22.34 14.47 19.18
N PHE A 148 21.30 13.62 19.28
CA PHE A 148 21.33 12.17 19.14
C PHE A 148 20.96 11.64 17.74
N ARG A 149 20.57 12.51 16.79
CA ARG A 149 20.17 12.10 15.42
C ARG A 149 21.24 12.33 14.34
N ARG A 150 22.27 13.16 14.58
CA ARG A 150 23.33 13.44 13.58
C ARG A 150 24.64 13.88 14.25
N THR A 151 25.52 12.93 14.57
CA THR A 151 26.97 13.21 14.54
C THR A 151 27.51 12.68 13.23
N SER A 152 27.56 13.56 12.23
CA SER A 152 28.48 13.42 11.10
C SER A 152 29.89 13.16 11.65
N GLY A 153 30.55 12.17 11.07
CA GLY A 153 31.72 11.48 11.62
C GLY A 153 32.74 12.37 12.32
N LEU A 154 33.04 12.02 13.57
CA LEU A 154 34.36 12.03 14.21
C LEU A 154 34.17 11.65 15.70
N GLN A 155 34.95 10.66 16.14
CA GLN A 155 35.23 10.22 17.53
C GLN A 155 34.40 9.05 18.10
N LEU A 156 34.97 7.85 17.94
CA LEU A 156 34.61 6.57 18.58
C LEU A 156 34.60 6.63 20.12
N GLU A 157 35.26 7.62 20.74
CA GLU A 157 35.32 7.78 22.21
C GLU A 157 34.10 8.45 22.83
N LYS A 158 33.24 9.12 22.02
CA LYS A 158 32.01 9.78 22.53
C LYS A 158 30.84 8.81 22.70
N GLU A 159 30.84 7.67 22.02
CA GLU A 159 29.72 6.71 22.00
C GLU A 159 29.51 5.97 23.32
N VAL A 160 30.60 5.59 24.01
CA VAL A 160 30.51 5.00 25.36
C VAL A 160 29.96 6.00 26.38
N LYS A 161 30.32 7.29 26.25
CA LYS A 161 29.74 8.37 27.06
C LYS A 161 28.29 8.70 26.67
N LEU A 162 27.88 8.45 25.43
CA LEU A 162 26.52 8.72 24.95
C LEU A 162 25.54 7.67 25.47
N LYS A 163 25.87 6.37 25.38
CA LYS A 163 25.07 5.28 26.00
C LYS A 163 25.01 5.37 27.52
N ALA A 164 26.11 5.75 28.18
CA ALA A 164 26.11 6.01 29.62
C ALA A 164 25.21 7.21 30.01
N LYS A 165 25.08 8.20 29.12
CA LYS A 165 24.20 9.37 29.29
C LYS A 165 22.74 9.13 28.89
N GLU A 166 22.41 8.09 28.12
CA GLU A 166 21.01 7.72 27.80
C GLU A 166 20.34 6.94 28.94
N GLY A 167 21.12 6.14 29.69
CA GLY A 167 20.61 5.40 30.83
C GLY A 167 20.09 6.29 31.96
N GLU A 168 20.68 7.47 32.16
CA GLU A 168 20.27 8.42 33.20
C GLU A 168 18.87 9.03 32.97
N PRO A 169 18.56 9.69 31.82
CA PRO A 169 17.24 10.25 31.54
C PRO A 169 16.16 9.16 31.41
N LEU A 170 16.50 7.97 30.90
CA LEU A 170 15.54 6.87 30.86
C LEU A 170 15.18 6.38 32.27
N LYS A 171 16.16 6.27 33.17
CA LYS A 171 15.93 5.97 34.58
C LYS A 171 15.04 7.03 35.24
N VAL A 172 15.23 8.32 34.93
CA VAL A 172 14.34 9.38 35.43
C VAL A 172 12.89 9.12 35.01
N PHE A 173 12.64 8.79 33.73
CA PHE A 173 11.29 8.45 33.27
C PHE A 173 10.74 7.20 33.96
N GLN A 174 11.52 6.14 34.08
CA GLN A 174 11.11 4.88 34.70
C GLN A 174 10.79 5.07 36.18
N THR A 175 11.66 5.71 36.95
CA THR A 175 11.41 5.97 38.37
C THR A 175 10.18 6.87 38.56
N SER A 176 10.07 7.94 37.75
CA SER A 176 8.90 8.84 37.80
C SER A 176 7.61 8.12 37.40
N ALA A 177 7.67 7.24 36.40
CA ALA A 177 6.53 6.44 35.97
C ALA A 177 6.06 5.48 37.07
N SER A 178 6.99 4.79 37.75
CA SER A 178 6.69 3.94 38.90
C SER A 178 6.03 4.73 40.04
N LEU A 179 6.54 5.92 40.36
CA LEU A 179 5.96 6.79 41.37
C LEU A 179 4.52 7.21 41.02
N CYS A 180 4.28 7.59 39.77
CA CYS A 180 2.95 7.96 39.29
C CYS A 180 1.95 6.78 39.37
N VAL A 181 2.39 5.56 39.05
CA VAL A 181 1.55 4.35 39.18
C VAL A 181 1.23 4.07 40.64
N ASN A 182 2.22 4.14 41.54
CA ASN A 182 2.02 3.91 42.97
C ASN A 182 1.07 4.94 43.61
N LYS A 183 1.03 6.16 43.09
CA LYS A 183 0.12 7.23 43.53
C LYS A 183 -1.24 7.22 42.82
N GLY A 184 -1.47 6.29 41.89
CA GLY A 184 -2.71 6.22 41.10
C GLY A 184 -2.90 7.35 40.08
N LEU A 185 -1.84 8.09 39.74
CA LEU A 185 -1.87 9.21 38.78
C LEU A 185 -1.73 8.74 37.32
N MET A 186 -1.24 7.51 37.12
CA MET A 186 -1.04 6.90 35.80
C MET A 186 -1.33 5.40 35.88
N THR A 187 -1.90 4.83 34.81
CA THR A 187 -2.15 3.39 34.74
C THR A 187 -0.87 2.61 34.44
N ALA A 188 -0.81 1.35 34.85
CA ALA A 188 0.32 0.47 34.54
C ALA A 188 0.50 0.26 33.02
N GLU A 189 -0.58 0.30 32.24
CA GLU A 189 -0.52 0.18 30.79
C GLU A 189 0.17 1.40 30.16
N THR A 190 -0.21 2.61 30.58
CA THR A 190 0.44 3.84 30.12
C THR A 190 1.91 3.90 30.55
N ALA A 191 2.21 3.47 31.78
CA ALA A 191 3.58 3.41 32.31
C ALA A 191 4.46 2.41 31.55
N SER A 192 3.89 1.30 31.06
CA SER A 192 4.64 0.24 30.39
C SER A 192 5.46 0.76 29.20
N ARG A 193 5.04 1.85 28.55
CA ARG A 193 5.77 2.48 27.43
C ARG A 193 7.22 2.83 27.77
N TYR A 194 7.52 3.21 29.01
CA TYR A 194 8.88 3.59 29.46
C TYR A 194 9.79 2.40 29.77
N TYR A 195 9.23 1.18 29.76
CA TYR A 195 9.93 -0.07 30.03
C TYR A 195 10.00 -0.98 28.81
N ARG A 196 9.29 -0.65 27.73
CA ARG A 196 9.20 -1.50 26.55
C ARG A 196 10.51 -1.54 25.79
N SER A 197 10.91 -2.75 25.41
CA SER A 197 11.99 -2.94 24.45
C SER A 197 11.55 -2.54 23.05
N VAL A 198 12.54 -2.35 22.17
CA VAL A 198 12.29 -2.01 20.78
C VAL A 198 11.45 -3.07 20.06
N VAL A 199 11.70 -4.35 20.36
CA VAL A 199 10.97 -5.46 19.74
C VAL A 199 9.51 -5.51 20.20
N ASP A 200 9.25 -5.29 21.50
CA ASP A 200 7.88 -5.23 22.01
C ASP A 200 7.12 -4.04 21.41
N ALA A 201 7.76 -2.88 21.33
CA ALA A 201 7.18 -1.69 20.70
C ALA A 201 6.81 -1.94 19.23
N ASP A 202 7.74 -2.47 18.44
CA ASP A 202 7.53 -2.77 17.02
C ASP A 202 6.44 -3.84 16.81
N LEU A 203 6.44 -4.92 17.61
CA LEU A 203 5.41 -5.97 17.55
C LEU A 203 4.02 -5.45 17.89
N ARG A 204 3.89 -4.68 18.98
CA ARG A 204 2.60 -4.08 19.34
C ARG A 204 2.11 -3.14 18.26
N PHE A 205 3.00 -2.32 17.70
CA PHE A 205 2.65 -1.45 16.58
C PHE A 205 2.20 -2.23 15.34
N ALA A 206 2.88 -3.34 15.04
CA ALA A 206 2.57 -4.22 13.92
C ALA A 206 1.25 -4.98 14.09
N LEU A 207 0.86 -5.35 15.32
CA LEU A 207 -0.24 -6.29 15.57
C LEU A 207 -1.49 -5.69 16.24
N GLN A 208 -1.38 -4.57 16.96
CA GLN A 208 -2.47 -4.02 17.78
C GLN A 208 -3.44 -3.11 16.99
N ARG A 209 -3.11 -2.69 15.76
CA ARG A 209 -4.01 -1.85 14.94
C ARG A 209 -5.19 -2.67 14.37
N HIS A 210 -6.41 -2.27 14.75
CA HIS A 210 -7.71 -2.95 14.59
C HIS A 210 -8.26 -3.15 13.16
N LEU A 211 -7.49 -3.74 12.24
CA LEU A 211 -8.03 -4.24 10.97
C LEU A 211 -7.91 -5.76 10.95
N LYS A 212 -8.94 -6.45 11.45
CA LYS A 212 -9.02 -7.93 11.57
C LYS A 212 -8.76 -8.70 10.26
N GLY A 213 -8.74 -8.02 9.10
CA GLY A 213 -8.40 -8.60 7.80
C GLY A 213 -6.93 -8.45 7.37
N ASP A 214 -6.19 -7.47 7.91
CA ASP A 214 -4.88 -7.08 7.36
C ASP A 214 -3.70 -7.93 7.88
N ILE A 215 -3.87 -8.60 9.03
CA ILE A 215 -2.82 -9.35 9.73
C ILE A 215 -2.96 -10.88 9.58
N THR A 216 -4.15 -11.36 9.21
CA THR A 216 -4.50 -12.77 9.07
C THR A 216 -3.61 -13.46 8.03
N GLY A 217 -2.79 -14.42 8.47
CA GLY A 217 -1.88 -15.16 7.59
C GLY A 217 -0.74 -14.33 6.99
N ARG A 218 -0.44 -13.14 7.55
CA ARG A 218 0.62 -12.24 7.05
C ARG A 218 1.71 -11.90 8.07
N CYS A 219 1.67 -12.53 9.24
CA CYS A 219 2.66 -12.36 10.31
C CYS A 219 3.12 -13.72 10.83
N VAL A 220 4.44 -13.86 11.04
CA VAL A 220 5.05 -15.06 11.64
C VAL A 220 5.97 -14.65 12.78
N VAL A 221 5.87 -15.35 13.90
CA VAL A 221 6.64 -15.10 15.12
C VAL A 221 7.31 -16.39 15.58
N TYR A 222 8.62 -16.35 15.80
CA TYR A 222 9.39 -17.45 16.37
C TYR A 222 9.89 -17.04 17.76
N ILE A 223 9.57 -17.85 18.76
CA ILE A 223 9.95 -17.68 20.16
C ILE A 223 10.96 -18.76 20.53
N HIS A 224 12.13 -18.37 21.02
CA HIS A 224 13.14 -19.27 21.56
C HIS A 224 13.24 -19.10 23.08
N ASN A 225 12.77 -20.11 23.83
CA ASN A 225 12.84 -20.13 25.29
C ASN A 225 13.97 -21.06 25.76
N ILE A 226 14.91 -20.54 26.56
CA ILE A 226 15.95 -21.37 27.21
C ILE A 226 15.55 -21.61 28.67
N ILE A 227 15.25 -22.85 29.03
CA ILE A 227 14.89 -23.22 30.40
C ILE A 227 16.15 -23.76 31.10
N ASN A 228 16.62 -23.01 32.10
CA ASN A 228 17.71 -23.43 32.97
C ASN A 228 17.14 -24.13 34.22
N THR A 229 17.29 -25.45 34.32
CA THR A 229 16.68 -26.26 35.38
C THR A 229 17.35 -26.14 36.75
N ASN A 230 18.36 -25.26 36.91
CA ASN A 230 19.18 -25.20 38.12
C ASN A 230 18.97 -23.98 39.04
N ARG A 231 17.82 -23.29 38.97
CA ARG A 231 17.40 -22.41 40.08
C ARG A 231 16.94 -23.29 41.24
N GLN A 232 17.89 -23.75 42.06
CA GLN A 232 17.57 -24.23 43.40
C GLN A 232 16.73 -23.15 44.08
N ARG A 233 15.61 -23.58 44.68
CA ARG A 233 14.73 -22.74 45.50
C ARG A 233 15.58 -21.85 46.42
N PRO A 234 15.28 -20.55 46.56
CA PRO A 234 15.96 -19.73 47.54
C PRO A 234 15.72 -20.37 48.91
N LYS A 235 16.79 -20.89 49.53
CA LYS A 235 16.74 -21.26 50.94
C LYS A 235 16.58 -19.95 51.70
N THR A 236 15.45 -19.81 52.37
CA THR A 236 15.20 -18.81 53.40
C THR A 236 16.30 -18.94 54.46
N GLN A 237 17.30 -18.08 54.41
CA GLN A 237 18.11 -17.74 55.56
C GLN A 237 17.86 -16.27 55.86
N ILE A 238 17.08 -16.07 56.92
CA ILE A 238 17.00 -14.82 57.66
C ILE A 238 18.43 -14.51 58.09
N ASN A 239 19.01 -13.44 57.56
CA ASN A 239 20.01 -12.66 58.27
C ASN A 239 19.89 -11.20 57.83
N SER A 240 19.76 -10.38 58.85
CA SER A 240 19.45 -8.97 58.86
C SER A 240 20.57 -8.12 58.27
N GLU A 241 20.18 -6.91 57.83
CA GLU A 241 21.02 -5.72 57.65
C GLU A 241 21.92 -5.68 56.39
N THR A 242 21.40 -5.07 55.32
CA THR A 242 21.83 -3.76 54.77
C THR A 242 21.18 -3.62 53.38
N ILE A 243 20.12 -2.83 53.26
CA ILE A 243 19.41 -2.63 51.99
C ILE A 243 20.17 -1.56 51.19
N SER A 244 20.93 -2.00 50.19
CA SER A 244 21.32 -1.17 49.04
C SER A 244 20.27 -1.33 47.93
N PRO A 245 19.59 -0.26 47.47
CA PRO A 245 18.59 -0.36 46.41
C PRO A 245 19.29 -0.32 45.04
N SER A 246 19.81 -1.46 44.62
CA SER A 246 20.28 -1.67 43.25
C SER A 246 20.02 -3.11 42.84
N GLU A 247 18.74 -3.48 42.73
CA GLU A 247 18.34 -4.69 42.02
C GLU A 247 17.71 -4.26 40.69
N ASP A 248 18.35 -4.68 39.60
CA ASP A 248 17.90 -4.52 38.23
C ASP A 248 16.44 -5.00 38.09
N LEU A 249 15.58 -4.15 37.53
CA LEU A 249 14.22 -4.51 37.14
C LEU A 249 14.31 -5.68 36.15
N SER A 250 14.04 -6.90 36.62
CA SER A 250 14.23 -8.15 35.89
C SER A 250 13.50 -8.15 34.53
N ASP A 251 14.20 -8.48 33.45
CA ASP A 251 13.62 -8.65 32.10
C ASP A 251 12.53 -9.74 32.02
N GLY A 252 12.48 -10.65 33.00
CA GLY A 252 11.65 -11.86 32.97
C GLY A 252 10.13 -11.61 32.92
N PRO A 253 9.54 -10.78 33.81
CA PRO A 253 8.10 -10.49 33.80
C PRO A 253 7.61 -9.80 32.54
N LEU A 254 8.42 -8.93 31.93
CA LEU A 254 8.06 -8.22 30.70
C LEU A 254 8.07 -9.15 29.48
N LEU A 255 9.07 -10.04 29.39
CA LEU A 255 9.10 -11.07 28.37
C LEU A 255 7.92 -12.05 28.50
N PHE A 256 7.58 -12.46 29.73
CA PHE A 256 6.39 -13.27 30.00
C PHE A 256 5.09 -12.55 29.58
N GLN A 257 4.98 -11.25 29.85
CA GLN A 257 3.81 -10.49 29.43
C GLN A 257 3.68 -10.42 27.90
N LEU A 258 4.79 -10.36 27.17
CA LEU A 258 4.81 -10.37 25.70
C LEU A 258 4.47 -11.77 25.15
N CYS A 259 5.23 -12.79 25.55
CA CYS A 259 5.15 -14.14 25.00
C CYS A 259 3.91 -14.92 25.46
N ASP A 260 3.52 -14.79 26.72
CA ASP A 260 2.51 -15.66 27.35
C ASP A 260 1.14 -14.97 27.53
N LYS A 261 1.06 -13.64 27.41
CA LYS A 261 -0.22 -12.90 27.47
C LYS A 261 -0.57 -12.22 26.15
N PHE A 262 0.32 -11.40 25.60
CA PHE A 262 0.01 -10.59 24.43
C PHE A 262 -0.11 -11.42 23.13
N LEU A 263 0.90 -12.23 22.80
CA LEU A 263 0.85 -13.04 21.58
C LEU A 263 -0.30 -14.07 21.56
N PRO A 264 -0.56 -14.84 22.64
CA PRO A 264 -1.66 -15.80 22.65
C PRO A 264 -3.04 -15.17 22.50
N ALA A 265 -3.25 -13.97 23.07
CA ALA A 265 -4.50 -13.22 22.87
C ALA A 265 -4.75 -12.90 21.38
N LEU A 266 -3.68 -12.67 20.61
CA LEU A 266 -3.76 -12.36 19.18
C LEU A 266 -3.88 -13.59 18.29
N ILE A 267 -3.34 -14.75 18.70
CA ILE A 267 -3.55 -16.02 17.98
C ILE A 267 -5.05 -16.30 17.86
N ASN A 268 -5.79 -16.13 18.96
CA ASN A 268 -7.22 -16.36 19.01
C ASN A 268 -8.04 -15.35 18.18
N SER A 269 -7.56 -14.11 18.04
CA SER A 269 -8.31 -13.06 17.33
C SER A 269 -7.92 -12.85 15.87
N SER A 270 -6.71 -13.27 15.46
CA SER A 270 -6.05 -12.74 14.26
C SER A 270 -5.23 -13.76 13.44
N GLN A 271 -5.28 -15.06 13.79
CA GLN A 271 -4.62 -16.16 13.04
C GLN A 271 -3.14 -15.87 12.67
N ILE A 272 -2.37 -15.38 13.64
CA ILE A 272 -0.92 -15.20 13.51
C ILE A 272 -0.24 -16.56 13.72
N LEU A 273 0.81 -16.87 12.95
CA LEU A 273 1.62 -18.07 13.17
C LEU A 273 2.67 -17.79 14.25
N VAL A 274 2.59 -18.52 15.36
CA VAL A 274 3.53 -18.41 16.48
C VAL A 274 4.13 -19.79 16.75
N TYR A 275 5.46 -19.89 16.69
CA TYR A 275 6.20 -21.11 16.97
C TYR A 275 7.07 -20.92 18.20
N THR A 276 7.00 -21.85 19.16
CA THR A 276 7.82 -21.79 20.38
C THR A 276 8.77 -22.99 20.43
N THR A 277 10.07 -22.70 20.46
CA THR A 277 11.12 -23.71 20.62
C THR A 277 11.72 -23.58 22.01
N THR A 278 11.66 -24.65 22.80
CA THR A 278 12.24 -24.69 24.15
C THR A 278 13.52 -25.51 24.16
N THR A 279 14.63 -24.90 24.60
CA THR A 279 15.90 -25.61 24.81
C THR A 279 16.16 -25.76 26.30
N THR A 280 16.21 -26.99 26.81
CA THR A 280 16.57 -27.28 28.21
C THR A 280 18.08 -27.47 28.34
N THR A 281 18.71 -26.69 29.23
CA THR A 281 20.14 -26.86 29.56
C THR A 281 20.28 -27.69 30.84
N THR A 282 20.38 -29.01 30.72
CA THR A 282 20.94 -29.87 31.78
C THR A 282 22.46 -29.84 31.68
N GLU A 283 23.16 -29.88 32.83
CA GLU A 283 24.62 -29.82 33.02
C GLU A 283 25.44 -30.14 31.76
N CYS A 284 26.17 -29.15 31.26
CA CYS A 284 27.20 -29.39 30.26
C CYS A 284 28.55 -29.26 30.96
N ASP A 285 29.28 -30.38 31.00
CA ASP A 285 30.67 -30.50 31.43
C ASP A 285 31.53 -29.33 30.93
N HIS A 286 32.49 -28.94 31.77
CA HIS A 286 33.42 -27.83 31.55
C HIS A 286 34.39 -27.99 30.35
N HIS A 287 34.15 -28.94 29.46
CA HIS A 287 34.94 -29.18 28.25
C HIS A 287 34.14 -28.90 26.97
N HIS A 288 34.10 -27.62 26.60
CA HIS A 288 34.17 -27.08 25.24
C HIS A 288 33.50 -27.89 24.09
N GLY A 289 32.30 -27.47 23.66
CA GLY A 289 31.77 -27.78 22.31
C GLY A 289 30.24 -27.91 22.19
N SER A 290 29.54 -28.30 23.24
CA SER A 290 28.11 -28.69 23.16
C SER A 290 27.14 -27.52 22.96
N THR A 291 27.46 -26.32 23.48
CA THR A 291 26.57 -25.15 23.41
C THR A 291 26.57 -24.48 22.05
N THR A 292 27.73 -24.36 21.39
CA THR A 292 27.85 -23.80 20.03
C THR A 292 27.23 -24.72 18.98
N ALA A 293 27.43 -26.04 19.11
CA ALA A 293 26.82 -27.02 18.21
C ALA A 293 25.29 -27.05 18.35
N ARG A 294 24.74 -27.01 19.57
CA ARG A 294 23.28 -26.92 19.81
C ARG A 294 22.70 -25.62 19.26
N ARG A 295 23.35 -24.47 19.48
CA ARG A 295 22.93 -23.19 18.90
C ARG A 295 22.95 -23.21 17.38
N LYS A 296 23.99 -23.79 16.78
CA LYS A 296 24.07 -23.95 15.32
C LYS A 296 22.93 -24.84 14.79
N GLY A 297 22.65 -25.96 15.45
CA GLY A 297 21.54 -26.86 15.11
C GLY A 297 20.17 -26.18 15.25
N TYR A 298 19.97 -25.37 16.29
CA TYR A 298 18.77 -24.55 16.42
C TYR A 298 18.62 -23.57 15.25
N VAL A 299 19.66 -22.80 14.92
CA VAL A 299 19.58 -21.83 13.82
C VAL A 299 19.37 -22.54 12.48
N GLU A 300 19.96 -23.72 12.26
CA GLU A 300 19.68 -24.55 11.08
C GLU A 300 18.22 -24.96 10.97
N ALA A 301 17.63 -25.48 12.05
CA ALA A 301 16.22 -25.83 12.12
C ALA A 301 15.32 -24.60 11.90
N LEU A 302 15.64 -23.48 12.55
CA LEU A 302 14.94 -22.21 12.38
C LEU A 302 14.98 -21.75 10.91
N CYS A 303 16.14 -21.77 10.27
CA CYS A 303 16.27 -21.38 8.86
C CYS A 303 15.41 -22.25 7.93
N GLN A 304 15.39 -23.56 8.16
CA GLN A 304 14.56 -24.48 7.37
C GLN A 304 13.08 -24.19 7.56
N GLN A 305 12.65 -24.01 8.80
CA GLN A 305 11.26 -23.73 9.14
C GLN A 305 10.80 -22.38 8.58
N VAL A 306 11.58 -21.30 8.79
CA VAL A 306 11.28 -19.96 8.25
C VAL A 306 11.15 -19.99 6.74
N HIS A 307 12.03 -20.71 6.03
CA HIS A 307 11.93 -20.84 4.58
C HIS A 307 10.62 -21.51 4.15
N GLN A 308 10.25 -22.63 4.78
CA GLN A 308 9.02 -23.36 4.46
C GLN A 308 7.78 -22.52 4.74
N ASP A 309 7.71 -21.90 5.92
CA ASP A 309 6.58 -21.06 6.34
C ASP A 309 6.41 -19.85 5.42
N LEU A 310 7.49 -19.12 5.11
CA LEU A 310 7.41 -17.96 4.22
C LEU A 310 6.98 -18.36 2.80
N VAL A 311 7.52 -19.46 2.26
CA VAL A 311 7.12 -19.97 0.95
C VAL A 311 5.63 -20.31 0.95
N GLU A 312 5.14 -21.02 1.96
CA GLU A 312 3.74 -21.43 2.06
C GLU A 312 2.80 -20.22 2.22
N LEU A 313 3.17 -19.23 3.05
CA LEU A 313 2.38 -18.01 3.20
C LEU A 313 2.33 -17.18 1.92
N ILE A 314 3.46 -17.04 1.22
CA ILE A 314 3.51 -16.34 -0.07
C ILE A 314 2.69 -17.09 -1.12
N LYS A 315 2.78 -18.43 -1.17
CA LYS A 315 1.92 -19.24 -2.03
C LYS A 315 0.45 -18.97 -1.69
N ARG A 316 0.02 -19.15 -0.45
CA ARG A 316 -1.38 -18.93 -0.03
C ARG A 316 -1.92 -17.56 -0.41
N ALA A 317 -1.11 -16.52 -0.22
CA ALA A 317 -1.46 -15.16 -0.63
C ALA A 317 -1.62 -15.00 -2.16
N ASN A 318 -1.05 -15.92 -2.95
CA ASN A 318 -0.97 -15.88 -4.42
C ASN A 318 -1.54 -17.13 -5.12
N ILE A 319 -2.23 -18.06 -4.44
CA ILE A 319 -2.68 -19.36 -4.98
C ILE A 319 -3.62 -19.21 -6.19
N PHE A 320 -4.33 -18.09 -6.33
CA PHE A 320 -5.13 -17.79 -7.52
C PHE A 320 -4.31 -17.51 -8.80
N LYS A 321 -2.96 -17.56 -8.76
CA LYS A 321 -2.06 -17.15 -9.86
C LYS A 321 -1.31 -18.30 -10.56
N SER A 322 -1.50 -19.57 -10.21
CA SER A 322 -0.69 -20.66 -10.78
C SER A 322 -1.54 -21.82 -11.30
N GLY A 323 -2.07 -21.65 -12.52
CA GLY A 323 -2.61 -22.72 -13.36
C GLY A 323 -1.85 -22.74 -14.70
N ASN A 324 -0.99 -23.74 -14.89
CA ASN A 324 0.09 -23.79 -15.89
C ASN A 324 -0.31 -23.97 -17.38
N ASN A 325 -1.38 -23.35 -17.88
CA ASN A 325 -1.63 -23.32 -19.34
C ASN A 325 -2.50 -22.13 -19.85
N VAL A 326 -2.54 -21.01 -19.12
CA VAL A 326 -3.45 -19.87 -19.37
C VAL A 326 -2.68 -18.55 -19.55
N HIS A 327 -1.60 -18.55 -20.34
CA HIS A 327 -0.58 -17.49 -20.19
C HIS A 327 -0.91 -16.10 -20.79
N VAL A 328 -1.86 -15.98 -21.72
CA VAL A 328 -2.20 -14.69 -22.36
C VAL A 328 -3.50 -14.10 -21.81
N CYS A 329 -4.57 -14.91 -21.69
CA CYS A 329 -5.83 -14.45 -21.13
C CYS A 329 -5.69 -14.06 -19.65
N ASP A 330 -4.88 -14.77 -18.85
CA ASP A 330 -4.63 -14.37 -17.46
C ASP A 330 -3.76 -13.12 -17.38
N ALA A 331 -2.83 -12.92 -18.32
CA ALA A 331 -2.02 -11.71 -18.38
C ALA A 331 -2.86 -10.46 -18.68
N LEU A 332 -3.79 -10.57 -19.63
CA LEU A 332 -4.71 -9.49 -20.01
C LEU A 332 -5.82 -9.28 -18.96
N ALA A 333 -6.30 -10.34 -18.31
CA ALA A 333 -7.20 -10.22 -17.17
C ALA A 333 -6.51 -9.57 -15.96
N ARG A 334 -5.24 -9.89 -15.73
CA ARG A 334 -4.40 -9.26 -14.71
C ARG A 334 -4.17 -7.78 -15.02
N GLU A 335 -3.87 -7.44 -16.27
CA GLU A 335 -3.75 -6.05 -16.72
C GLU A 335 -5.06 -5.28 -16.46
N GLY A 336 -6.21 -5.84 -16.82
CA GLY A 336 -7.51 -5.22 -16.55
C GLY A 336 -7.76 -4.99 -15.06
N ALA A 337 -7.35 -5.92 -14.20
CA ALA A 337 -7.42 -5.74 -12.75
C ALA A 337 -6.44 -4.66 -12.25
N GLU A 338 -5.23 -4.60 -12.80
CA GLU A 338 -4.23 -3.57 -12.50
C GLU A 338 -4.72 -2.17 -12.90
N GLN A 339 -5.35 -2.01 -14.06
CA GLN A 339 -5.95 -0.74 -14.51
C GLN A 339 -7.08 -0.27 -13.57
N GLU A 340 -7.92 -1.20 -13.11
CA GLU A 340 -8.98 -0.90 -12.14
C GLU A 340 -8.41 -0.52 -10.76
N ASP A 341 -7.36 -1.22 -10.31
CA ASP A 341 -6.65 -0.88 -9.07
C ASP A 341 -6.02 0.51 -9.17
N VAL A 342 -5.33 0.82 -10.27
CA VAL A 342 -4.75 2.14 -10.55
C VAL A 342 -5.83 3.22 -10.53
N CYS A 343 -6.98 2.98 -11.17
CA CYS A 343 -8.13 3.88 -11.10
C CYS A 343 -8.59 4.11 -9.64
N GLY A 344 -8.68 3.02 -8.87
CA GLY A 344 -9.03 3.06 -7.45
C GLY A 344 -8.01 3.80 -6.57
N ILE A 345 -6.74 3.83 -6.94
CA ILE A 345 -5.69 4.57 -6.24
C ILE A 345 -5.71 6.04 -6.62
N LEU A 346 -5.70 6.33 -7.92
CA LEU A 346 -5.68 7.70 -8.43
C LEU A 346 -6.89 8.50 -7.96
N SER A 347 -8.07 7.89 -7.94
CA SER A 347 -9.29 8.52 -7.41
C SER A 347 -9.18 8.92 -5.92
N LYS A 348 -8.43 8.17 -5.10
CA LYS A 348 -8.18 8.56 -3.68
C LYS A 348 -7.30 9.79 -3.55
N PHE A 349 -6.61 10.19 -4.61
CA PHE A 349 -5.78 11.40 -4.63
C PHE A 349 -6.57 12.63 -5.11
N TYR A 350 -7.86 12.50 -5.37
CA TYR A 350 -8.76 13.59 -5.74
C TYR A 350 -9.22 14.39 -4.51
N ASP A 351 -8.32 15.18 -3.92
CA ASP A 351 -8.62 16.03 -2.76
C ASP A 351 -9.06 17.46 -3.15
N VAL A 352 -8.74 17.86 -4.38
CA VAL A 352 -9.06 19.19 -4.92
C VAL A 352 -10.21 19.02 -5.90
N VAL A 353 -11.38 19.54 -5.53
CA VAL A 353 -12.55 19.54 -6.41
C VAL A 353 -12.33 20.55 -7.53
N HIS A 354 -12.28 20.04 -8.75
CA HIS A 354 -12.11 20.84 -9.95
C HIS A 354 -13.47 21.21 -10.54
N PRO A 355 -13.73 22.48 -10.91
CA PRO A 355 -14.96 22.85 -11.61
C PRO A 355 -15.10 22.13 -12.96
N GLU A 356 -13.99 21.64 -13.52
CA GLU A 356 -13.97 20.79 -14.70
C GLU A 356 -14.69 19.44 -14.50
N GLU A 357 -14.86 18.95 -13.26
CA GLU A 357 -15.65 17.73 -12.96
C GLU A 357 -17.09 17.87 -13.45
N GLU A 358 -17.74 19.02 -13.20
CA GLU A 358 -19.12 19.28 -13.64
C GLU A 358 -19.24 19.27 -15.16
N LYS A 359 -18.20 19.72 -15.88
CA LYS A 359 -18.16 19.68 -17.35
C LYS A 359 -18.06 18.26 -17.87
N VAL A 360 -17.25 17.40 -17.23
CA VAL A 360 -17.16 15.97 -17.57
C VAL A 360 -18.50 15.28 -17.28
N ARG A 361 -19.11 15.59 -16.14
CA ARG A 361 -20.43 15.07 -15.75
C ARG A 361 -21.49 15.44 -16.79
N HIS A 362 -21.55 16.71 -17.19
CA HIS A 362 -22.48 17.16 -18.22
C HIS A 362 -22.28 16.40 -19.53
N TYR A 363 -21.04 16.19 -19.97
CA TYR A 363 -20.76 15.40 -21.18
C TYR A 363 -21.23 13.93 -21.07
N VAL A 364 -21.14 13.33 -19.88
CA VAL A 364 -21.57 11.95 -19.60
C VAL A 364 -23.09 11.81 -19.61
N GLU A 365 -23.81 12.77 -19.01
CA GLU A 365 -25.27 12.76 -18.90
C GLU A 365 -25.99 13.06 -20.24
N GLN A 366 -25.30 13.70 -21.19
CA GLN A 366 -25.85 14.07 -22.49
C GLN A 366 -25.86 12.89 -23.48
N ASN A 367 -27.02 12.51 -24.00
CA ASN A 367 -27.14 11.39 -24.95
C ASN A 367 -26.72 11.73 -26.39
N GLU A 368 -26.66 13.01 -26.77
CA GLU A 368 -26.52 13.40 -28.19
C GLU A 368 -25.07 13.65 -28.67
N HIS A 369 -24.09 13.74 -27.76
CA HIS A 369 -22.71 13.98 -28.19
C HIS A 369 -22.07 12.70 -28.74
N GLN A 370 -21.92 12.63 -30.06
CA GLN A 370 -21.16 11.59 -30.77
C GLN A 370 -19.67 11.95 -30.97
N LEU A 371 -19.18 12.95 -30.25
CA LEU A 371 -17.80 13.42 -30.32
C LEU A 371 -17.03 13.00 -29.06
N PRO A 372 -15.74 12.67 -29.16
CA PRO A 372 -14.90 12.40 -27.99
C PRO A 372 -14.69 13.67 -27.15
N LEU A 373 -14.55 13.50 -25.84
CA LEU A 373 -14.15 14.53 -24.90
C LEU A 373 -12.64 14.49 -24.69
N VAL A 374 -11.96 15.63 -24.78
CA VAL A 374 -10.52 15.76 -24.59
C VAL A 374 -10.23 16.66 -23.40
N VAL A 375 -9.58 16.10 -22.38
CA VAL A 375 -9.06 16.81 -21.23
C VAL A 375 -7.60 17.20 -21.48
N THR A 376 -7.35 18.50 -21.62
CA THR A 376 -6.00 19.06 -21.79
C THR A 376 -5.54 19.77 -20.53
N GLY A 377 -4.23 19.93 -20.36
CA GLY A 377 -3.67 20.62 -19.21
C GLY A 377 -2.17 20.43 -19.10
N GLY A 378 -1.51 21.32 -18.34
CA GLY A 378 -0.08 21.24 -18.09
C GLY A 378 0.36 19.95 -17.39
N PRO A 379 1.67 19.67 -17.31
CA PRO A 379 2.18 18.54 -16.54
C PRO A 379 1.78 18.67 -15.07
N CYS A 380 1.48 17.55 -14.42
CA CYS A 380 1.14 17.48 -12.98
C CYS A 380 -0.10 18.31 -12.54
N THR A 381 -0.96 18.72 -13.47
CA THR A 381 -2.24 19.40 -13.17
C THR A 381 -3.31 18.49 -12.58
N GLY A 382 -3.12 17.16 -12.61
CA GLY A 382 -4.06 16.19 -12.04
C GLY A 382 -5.02 15.55 -13.03
N LYS A 383 -4.77 15.60 -14.34
CA LYS A 383 -5.62 14.98 -15.38
C LYS A 383 -5.98 13.51 -15.08
N ALA A 384 -4.97 12.68 -14.81
CA ALA A 384 -5.15 11.26 -14.49
C ALA A 384 -6.01 11.06 -13.23
N VAL A 385 -5.80 11.91 -12.20
CA VAL A 385 -6.55 11.88 -10.94
C VAL A 385 -8.01 12.28 -11.17
N LEU A 386 -8.27 13.34 -11.96
CA LEU A 386 -9.62 13.75 -12.34
C LEU A 386 -10.34 12.64 -13.12
N LEU A 387 -9.69 12.05 -14.13
CA LEU A 387 -10.29 10.99 -14.94
C LEU A 387 -10.58 9.73 -14.10
N ALA A 388 -9.68 9.35 -13.20
CA ALA A 388 -9.90 8.24 -12.28
C ALA A 388 -11.07 8.49 -11.33
N HIS A 389 -11.20 9.72 -10.81
CA HIS A 389 -12.35 10.12 -10.00
C HIS A 389 -13.65 10.05 -10.80
N CYS A 390 -13.71 10.69 -11.98
CA CYS A 390 -14.87 10.65 -12.85
C CYS A 390 -15.28 9.21 -13.21
N ALA A 391 -14.33 8.33 -13.52
CA ALA A 391 -14.59 6.93 -13.84
C ALA A 391 -15.41 6.20 -12.75
N ARG A 392 -15.10 6.47 -11.48
CA ARG A 392 -15.82 5.89 -10.33
C ARG A 392 -17.20 6.50 -10.13
N GLN A 393 -17.39 7.74 -10.56
CA GLN A 393 -18.61 8.50 -10.35
C GLN A 393 -19.65 8.27 -11.47
N ILE A 394 -19.26 7.86 -12.68
CA ILE A 394 -20.18 7.65 -13.82
C ILE A 394 -21.39 6.78 -13.47
N LYS A 395 -21.18 5.68 -12.72
CA LYS A 395 -22.28 4.83 -12.25
C LYS A 395 -23.28 5.57 -11.36
N SER A 396 -22.82 6.54 -10.57
CA SER A 396 -23.69 7.38 -9.72
C SER A 396 -24.38 8.49 -10.50
N TRP A 397 -23.80 8.93 -11.62
CA TRP A 397 -24.37 9.97 -12.49
C TRP A 397 -25.47 9.43 -13.40
N LEU A 398 -25.47 8.13 -13.71
CA LEU A 398 -26.45 7.46 -14.56
C LEU A 398 -27.21 6.37 -13.79
N PRO A 399 -28.12 6.75 -12.86
CA PRO A 399 -28.83 5.77 -12.03
C PRO A 399 -29.80 4.87 -12.80
N ASP A 400 -30.29 5.33 -13.96
CA ASP A 400 -31.26 4.62 -14.80
C ASP A 400 -30.61 3.65 -15.80
N SER A 401 -29.27 3.60 -15.82
CA SER A 401 -28.48 2.75 -16.72
C SER A 401 -27.45 1.93 -15.93
N ASP A 402 -26.90 0.89 -16.55
CA ASP A 402 -25.80 0.09 -16.00
C ASP A 402 -24.53 0.32 -16.87
N PRO A 403 -23.85 1.47 -16.71
CA PRO A 403 -22.77 1.86 -17.59
C PRO A 403 -21.54 0.94 -17.42
N VAL A 404 -21.01 0.47 -18.55
CA VAL A 404 -19.74 -0.24 -18.62
C VAL A 404 -18.63 0.80 -18.74
N VAL A 405 -17.91 1.03 -17.64
CA VAL A 405 -16.78 1.96 -17.59
C VAL A 405 -15.48 1.19 -17.75
N LEU A 406 -14.61 1.64 -18.66
CA LEU A 406 -13.29 1.08 -18.91
C LEU A 406 -12.22 2.17 -18.84
N PRO A 407 -11.58 2.37 -17.68
CA PRO A 407 -10.43 3.25 -17.54
C PRO A 407 -9.15 2.55 -17.97
N TYR A 408 -8.29 3.25 -18.72
CA TYR A 408 -7.00 2.77 -19.17
C TYR A 408 -5.94 3.89 -19.08
N PHE A 409 -4.90 3.67 -18.27
CA PHE A 409 -3.83 4.63 -18.00
C PHE A 409 -2.53 4.25 -18.73
N CYS A 410 -2.22 4.95 -19.82
CA CYS A 410 -1.16 4.58 -20.76
C CYS A 410 0.27 4.76 -20.20
N GLN A 411 0.47 5.68 -19.24
CA GLN A 411 1.81 5.97 -18.70
C GLN A 411 2.37 4.84 -17.83
N MET A 412 1.52 3.95 -17.33
CA MET A 412 1.88 2.86 -16.41
C MET A 412 1.90 1.47 -17.09
N ALA A 413 1.50 1.38 -18.36
CA ALA A 413 1.62 0.14 -19.12
C ALA A 413 3.09 -0.05 -19.50
N SER A 414 3.73 -1.10 -18.98
CA SER A 414 5.04 -1.55 -19.47
C SER A 414 4.98 -1.64 -21.00
N SER A 415 5.99 -1.11 -21.68
CA SER A 415 6.11 -1.01 -23.15
C SER A 415 5.55 -2.23 -23.92
N PHE A 416 4.25 -2.23 -24.21
CA PHE A 416 3.63 -3.27 -25.02
C PHE A 416 3.53 -2.78 -26.46
N PRO A 417 3.94 -3.58 -27.46
CA PRO A 417 3.77 -3.23 -28.86
C PRO A 417 2.28 -3.00 -29.17
N THR A 418 1.96 -1.84 -29.77
CA THR A 418 0.73 -1.39 -30.47
C THR A 418 -0.44 -2.39 -30.62
N LYS A 419 -0.16 -3.63 -31.03
CA LYS A 419 -1.12 -4.72 -31.24
C LYS A 419 -1.74 -5.23 -29.93
N GLU A 420 -0.95 -5.32 -28.86
CA GLU A 420 -1.36 -5.89 -27.58
C GLU A 420 -2.30 -4.96 -26.82
N LEU A 421 -2.15 -3.64 -26.96
CA LEU A 421 -3.07 -2.67 -26.38
C LEU A 421 -4.48 -2.73 -27.01
N LEU A 422 -4.57 -2.73 -28.34
CA LEU A 422 -5.87 -2.89 -29.02
C LEU A 422 -6.49 -4.24 -28.69
N LEU A 423 -5.69 -5.31 -28.66
CA LEU A 423 -6.15 -6.64 -28.25
C LEU A 423 -6.69 -6.62 -26.82
N SER A 424 -5.97 -5.98 -25.89
CA SER A 424 -6.38 -5.80 -24.50
C SER A 424 -7.70 -5.06 -24.38
N LEU A 425 -7.85 -3.90 -25.05
CA LEU A 425 -9.09 -3.14 -25.06
C LEU A 425 -10.26 -3.95 -25.62
N CYS A 426 -10.07 -4.63 -26.76
CA CYS A 426 -11.11 -5.48 -27.36
C CYS A 426 -11.57 -6.59 -26.39
N GLN A 427 -10.64 -7.28 -25.75
CA GLN A 427 -10.95 -8.35 -24.80
C GLN A 427 -11.58 -7.82 -23.51
N GLN A 428 -11.11 -6.70 -22.97
CA GLN A 428 -11.67 -6.08 -21.78
C GLN A 428 -13.10 -5.58 -22.01
N ILE A 429 -13.38 -4.96 -23.17
CA ILE A 429 -14.74 -4.59 -23.56
C ILE A 429 -15.61 -5.86 -23.62
N SER A 430 -15.19 -6.86 -24.40
CA SER A 430 -15.96 -8.10 -24.57
C SER A 430 -16.25 -8.77 -23.22
N SER A 431 -15.23 -8.97 -22.37
CA SER A 431 -15.38 -9.64 -21.08
C SER A 431 -16.33 -8.92 -20.12
N ARG A 432 -16.29 -7.58 -20.02
CA ARG A 432 -17.21 -6.82 -19.14
C ARG A 432 -18.67 -6.93 -19.58
N TYR A 433 -18.94 -6.95 -20.89
CA TYR A 433 -20.30 -7.18 -21.40
C TYR A 433 -20.81 -8.61 -21.15
N HIS A 434 -19.93 -9.64 -21.27
CA HIS A 434 -20.28 -11.04 -21.00
C HIS A 434 -20.51 -11.34 -19.50
N GLN A 435 -19.74 -10.70 -18.61
CA GLN A 435 -19.94 -10.80 -17.16
C GLN A 435 -21.29 -10.21 -16.73
N ASN A 436 -21.68 -9.07 -17.30
CA ASN A 436 -22.96 -8.45 -16.96
C ASN A 436 -24.18 -9.22 -17.51
N THR A 437 -24.05 -9.91 -18.65
CA THR A 437 -25.12 -10.77 -19.18
C THR A 437 -25.29 -12.06 -18.37
N SER A 438 -24.20 -12.63 -17.86
CA SER A 438 -24.23 -13.84 -17.01
C SER A 438 -24.76 -13.56 -15.60
N LEU A 439 -24.45 -12.40 -15.01
CA LEU A 439 -25.04 -11.96 -13.74
C LEU A 439 -26.56 -11.76 -13.83
N LYS A 440 -27.06 -11.20 -14.95
CA LYS A 440 -28.51 -11.04 -15.18
C LYS A 440 -29.24 -12.38 -15.37
N LYS A 441 -28.66 -13.32 -16.13
CA LYS A 441 -29.24 -14.68 -16.27
C LYS A 441 -29.33 -15.44 -14.94
N ASN A 442 -28.45 -15.18 -13.98
CA ASN A 442 -28.51 -15.81 -12.66
C ASN A 442 -29.55 -15.16 -11.73
N LEU A 443 -29.88 -13.89 -11.94
CA LEU A 443 -30.96 -13.20 -11.22
C LEU A 443 -32.33 -13.58 -11.79
N ASP A 444 -32.46 -13.74 -13.11
CA ASP A 444 -33.72 -14.14 -13.76
C ASP A 444 -34.05 -15.64 -13.55
N ASN A 445 -33.04 -16.48 -13.27
CA ASN A 445 -33.22 -17.91 -13.01
C ASN A 445 -33.67 -18.26 -11.57
N GLN A 446 -33.93 -17.27 -10.70
CA GLN A 446 -34.55 -17.55 -9.39
C GLN A 446 -36.08 -17.69 -9.45
N ASP A 447 -36.72 -17.34 -10.58
CA ASP A 447 -38.17 -17.44 -10.76
C ASP A 447 -38.56 -18.34 -11.95
N SER A 448 -38.08 -19.58 -11.99
CA SER A 448 -38.77 -20.64 -12.75
C SER A 448 -38.28 -22.04 -12.37
N HIS A 449 -39.07 -22.74 -11.57
CA HIS A 449 -38.96 -24.19 -11.41
C HIS A 449 -39.47 -24.90 -12.67
N SER A 450 -38.59 -25.56 -13.43
CA SER A 450 -38.85 -26.94 -13.90
C SER A 450 -37.62 -27.51 -14.59
N CYS A 451 -37.30 -28.73 -14.20
CA CYS A 451 -36.13 -29.51 -14.58
C CYS A 451 -36.35 -30.22 -15.92
N THR A 452 -35.49 -29.96 -16.91
CA THR A 452 -35.14 -30.96 -17.95
C THR A 452 -33.85 -30.56 -18.68
N LYS A 453 -32.83 -31.42 -18.62
CA LYS A 453 -31.68 -31.37 -19.55
C LYS A 453 -32.14 -31.85 -20.93
N PRO A 454 -31.51 -31.37 -22.01
CA PRO A 454 -30.84 -32.34 -22.89
C PRO A 454 -29.46 -31.92 -23.40
N ARG A 455 -28.71 -32.95 -23.81
CA ARG A 455 -27.40 -32.98 -24.47
C ARG A 455 -27.38 -32.14 -25.76
N VAL A 456 -26.22 -31.58 -26.11
CA VAL A 456 -25.93 -31.10 -27.47
C VAL A 456 -24.58 -31.65 -27.92
N GLU A 457 -24.61 -32.31 -29.07
CA GLU A 457 -23.50 -32.86 -29.85
C GLU A 457 -22.64 -31.73 -30.45
N GLU A 458 -21.33 -31.95 -30.49
CA GLU A 458 -20.36 -31.06 -31.14
C GLU A 458 -20.42 -31.22 -32.66
N ALA A 459 -20.64 -30.12 -33.38
CA ALA A 459 -20.38 -30.02 -34.81
C ALA A 459 -19.29 -28.98 -35.06
N THR A 460 -18.14 -29.44 -35.54
CA THR A 460 -16.97 -28.66 -35.93
C THR A 460 -17.13 -28.17 -37.38
N PHE A 461 -16.91 -26.88 -37.64
CA PHE A 461 -16.76 -26.37 -39.01
C PHE A 461 -15.49 -25.52 -39.14
N SER A 462 -14.69 -25.86 -40.15
CA SER A 462 -13.51 -25.14 -40.63
C SER A 462 -13.92 -24.15 -41.73
N PHE A 463 -13.18 -23.05 -41.87
CA PHE A 463 -13.29 -22.16 -43.03
C PHE A 463 -11.96 -22.07 -43.77
N THR A 464 -12.00 -22.45 -45.04
CA THR A 464 -11.04 -22.09 -46.08
C THR A 464 -11.39 -20.71 -46.66
N SER A 465 -10.34 -20.00 -47.09
CA SER A 465 -10.37 -18.69 -47.71
C SER A 465 -11.09 -18.65 -49.06
N ASN A 466 -12.12 -17.82 -49.24
CA ASN A 466 -12.20 -16.83 -50.33
C ASN A 466 -13.48 -15.98 -50.31
N THR A 467 -13.30 -14.68 -50.60
CA THR A 467 -14.18 -13.71 -51.30
C THR A 467 -15.71 -13.89 -51.27
N GLY A 468 -16.42 -12.86 -50.77
CA GLY A 468 -17.80 -12.56 -51.17
C GLY A 468 -18.67 -12.01 -50.04
N LEU A 469 -19.01 -10.72 -50.11
CA LEU A 469 -20.16 -10.19 -49.36
C LEU A 469 -21.45 -10.87 -49.85
N HIS A 470 -22.22 -11.45 -48.94
CA HIS A 470 -23.69 -11.44 -49.00
C HIS A 470 -24.23 -11.54 -47.57
N CYS A 471 -24.94 -10.50 -47.14
CA CYS A 471 -25.64 -10.46 -45.87
C CYS A 471 -27.13 -10.67 -46.16
N GLU A 472 -27.65 -11.87 -45.90
CA GLU A 472 -29.08 -12.09 -45.79
C GLU A 472 -29.43 -12.31 -44.32
N LEU A 473 -30.27 -11.43 -43.80
CA LEU A 473 -30.80 -11.50 -42.45
C LEU A 473 -31.68 -12.75 -42.29
N SER A 474 -31.43 -13.53 -41.25
CA SER A 474 -32.49 -14.29 -40.59
C SER A 474 -32.36 -14.16 -39.08
N ASN A 475 -33.44 -13.69 -38.47
CA ASN A 475 -33.62 -13.56 -37.03
C ASN A 475 -33.51 -14.93 -36.36
N THR A 476 -32.48 -15.17 -35.55
CA THR A 476 -32.52 -16.06 -34.37
C THR A 476 -31.23 -15.91 -33.54
N ASP A 477 -31.39 -15.93 -32.21
CA ASP A 477 -30.38 -15.79 -31.17
C ASP A 477 -29.09 -16.61 -31.39
N THR A 478 -28.10 -16.03 -32.06
CA THR A 478 -26.79 -16.66 -32.30
C THR A 478 -25.63 -15.69 -32.05
N THR A 479 -25.65 -14.95 -30.95
CA THR A 479 -24.51 -14.12 -30.53
C THR A 479 -23.45 -14.88 -29.70
N SER A 480 -23.65 -16.18 -29.36
CA SER A 480 -22.70 -16.92 -28.52
C SER A 480 -21.63 -17.73 -29.26
N GLY A 481 -21.68 -17.81 -30.59
CA GLY A 481 -20.79 -18.66 -31.38
C GLY A 481 -19.53 -17.96 -31.92
N CYS A 482 -19.62 -16.67 -32.27
CA CYS A 482 -18.56 -15.99 -33.01
C CYS A 482 -17.37 -15.54 -32.14
N TRP A 483 -17.58 -15.39 -30.82
CA TRP A 483 -16.59 -14.78 -29.92
C TRP A 483 -15.67 -15.78 -29.20
N LYS A 484 -15.83 -17.09 -29.45
CA LYS A 484 -15.02 -18.14 -28.81
C LYS A 484 -13.64 -18.35 -29.44
N ASN A 485 -13.38 -17.79 -30.62
CA ASN A 485 -12.13 -17.99 -31.35
C ASN A 485 -11.18 -16.78 -31.24
N PHE A 486 -10.86 -16.35 -30.01
CA PHE A 486 -9.70 -15.46 -29.76
C PHE A 486 -8.35 -16.23 -29.81
N ASN A 487 -8.38 -17.56 -30.01
CA ASN A 487 -7.26 -18.46 -29.74
C ASN A 487 -6.55 -19.03 -30.99
N SER A 488 -6.82 -18.54 -32.20
CA SER A 488 -6.15 -19.04 -33.40
C SER A 488 -5.77 -17.92 -34.36
N GLU A 489 -4.46 -17.66 -34.42
CA GLU A 489 -3.68 -16.77 -35.33
C GLU A 489 -3.37 -15.33 -34.88
N PRO A 490 -2.15 -14.83 -35.17
CA PRO A 490 -1.74 -13.48 -34.86
C PRO A 490 -2.41 -12.47 -35.82
N PHE A 491 -3.58 -11.94 -35.44
CA PHE A 491 -4.30 -10.89 -36.20
C PHE A 491 -3.42 -9.70 -36.61
N GLY A 492 -3.56 -9.22 -37.85
CA GLY A 492 -2.91 -7.97 -38.29
C GLY A 492 -3.51 -6.73 -37.59
N LEU A 493 -2.75 -5.63 -37.50
CA LEU A 493 -3.20 -4.39 -36.83
C LEU A 493 -4.50 -3.84 -37.43
N THR A 494 -4.65 -3.87 -38.75
CA THR A 494 -5.85 -3.39 -39.47
C THR A 494 -7.09 -4.21 -39.14
N GLU A 495 -6.94 -5.51 -38.92
CA GLU A 495 -8.05 -6.40 -38.57
C GLU A 495 -8.52 -6.14 -37.14
N LEU A 496 -7.58 -5.96 -36.20
CA LEU A 496 -7.89 -5.56 -34.83
C LEU A 496 -8.58 -4.18 -34.76
N GLN A 497 -8.19 -3.23 -35.61
CA GLN A 497 -8.86 -1.94 -35.71
C GLN A 497 -10.31 -2.09 -36.16
N LYS A 498 -10.59 -2.90 -37.19
CA LYS A 498 -11.97 -3.19 -37.64
C LYS A 498 -12.79 -3.88 -36.56
N GLN A 499 -12.20 -4.86 -35.88
CA GLN A 499 -12.84 -5.55 -34.76
C GLN A 499 -13.16 -4.60 -33.61
N PHE A 500 -12.25 -3.69 -33.27
CA PHE A 500 -12.48 -2.67 -32.26
C PHE A 500 -13.65 -1.75 -32.63
N SER A 501 -13.69 -1.23 -33.86
CA SER A 501 -14.82 -0.41 -34.33
C SER A 501 -16.16 -1.18 -34.33
N SER A 502 -16.13 -2.46 -34.69
CA SER A 502 -17.29 -3.34 -34.64
C SER A 502 -17.79 -3.54 -33.20
N LEU A 503 -16.91 -3.85 -32.26
CA LEU A 503 -17.23 -4.00 -30.83
C LEU A 503 -17.91 -2.77 -30.24
N LEU A 504 -17.40 -1.57 -30.57
CA LEU A 504 -17.98 -0.31 -30.14
C LEU A 504 -19.39 -0.07 -30.72
N SER A 505 -19.71 -0.64 -31.88
CA SER A 505 -21.00 -0.42 -32.55
C SER A 505 -22.07 -1.44 -32.15
N PHE A 506 -21.70 -2.68 -31.83
CA PHE A 506 -22.65 -3.77 -31.61
C PHE A 506 -22.97 -4.08 -30.14
N LEU A 507 -22.02 -3.87 -29.21
CA LEU A 507 -22.23 -4.22 -27.79
C LEU A 507 -23.01 -3.18 -26.98
N PRO A 508 -22.74 -1.87 -27.12
CA PRO A 508 -23.34 -0.86 -26.24
C PRO A 508 -24.84 -0.68 -26.52
N THR A 509 -25.63 -0.54 -25.46
CA THR A 509 -27.09 -0.30 -25.54
C THR A 509 -27.49 0.85 -24.64
N ALA A 510 -28.71 1.38 -24.78
CA ALA A 510 -29.20 2.44 -23.89
C ALA A 510 -29.24 2.01 -22.41
N LYS A 511 -29.42 0.70 -22.14
CA LYS A 511 -29.37 0.15 -20.78
C LYS A 511 -27.95 -0.09 -20.29
N GLN A 512 -27.00 -0.32 -21.18
CA GLN A 512 -25.59 -0.56 -20.87
C GLN A 512 -24.69 0.24 -21.82
N PRO A 513 -24.56 1.57 -21.59
CA PRO A 513 -23.67 2.41 -22.38
C PRO A 513 -22.19 2.14 -22.04
N LEU A 514 -21.30 2.33 -23.02
CA LEU A 514 -19.86 2.17 -22.87
C LEU A 514 -19.17 3.52 -22.64
N PHE A 515 -18.37 3.61 -21.58
CA PHE A 515 -17.50 4.74 -21.28
C PHE A 515 -16.03 4.30 -21.34
N LEU A 516 -15.33 4.71 -22.40
CA LEU A 516 -13.91 4.45 -22.58
C LEU A 516 -13.09 5.67 -22.13
N ILE A 517 -12.27 5.51 -21.09
CA ILE A 517 -11.44 6.59 -20.54
C ILE A 517 -9.98 6.24 -20.79
N LEU A 518 -9.29 7.03 -21.62
CA LEU A 518 -7.88 6.82 -21.98
C LEU A 518 -7.04 7.98 -21.46
N ASP A 519 -6.14 7.70 -20.53
CA ASP A 519 -5.25 8.70 -19.94
C ASP A 519 -3.83 8.58 -20.50
N GLY A 520 -3.24 9.71 -20.92
CA GLY A 520 -1.82 9.79 -21.28
C GLY A 520 -1.48 9.25 -22.67
N LEU A 521 -2.40 9.39 -23.64
CA LEU A 521 -2.17 8.95 -25.03
C LEU A 521 -0.93 9.60 -25.68
N ASP A 522 -0.49 10.75 -25.16
CA ASP A 522 0.70 11.46 -25.59
C ASP A 522 2.02 10.80 -25.18
N HIS A 523 2.00 9.94 -24.16
CA HIS A 523 3.14 9.19 -23.65
C HIS A 523 3.44 7.91 -24.43
N ILE A 524 2.53 7.47 -25.31
CA ILE A 524 2.76 6.28 -26.14
C ILE A 524 3.72 6.64 -27.28
N GLU A 525 4.89 6.01 -27.30
CA GLU A 525 5.89 6.15 -28.36
C GLU A 525 5.36 5.63 -29.73
N ASN A 526 6.03 5.99 -30.84
CA ASN A 526 5.78 5.43 -32.19
C ASN A 526 4.45 5.77 -32.88
N HIS A 527 3.91 6.99 -32.74
CA HIS A 527 2.68 7.44 -33.43
C HIS A 527 1.42 6.60 -33.11
N PHE A 528 1.42 5.76 -32.07
CA PHE A 528 0.27 4.90 -31.78
C PHE A 528 -0.94 5.65 -31.26
N GLY A 529 -0.77 6.69 -30.45
CA GLY A 529 -1.90 7.55 -30.04
C GLY A 529 -2.71 8.05 -31.25
N TYR A 530 -2.02 8.32 -32.37
CA TYR A 530 -2.65 8.65 -33.66
C TYR A 530 -3.36 7.45 -34.31
N GLN A 531 -2.77 6.25 -34.27
CA GLN A 531 -3.40 5.01 -34.79
C GLN A 531 -4.67 4.62 -34.01
N LEU A 532 -4.66 4.76 -32.69
CA LEU A 532 -5.82 4.46 -31.85
C LEU A 532 -6.95 5.47 -32.10
N ILE A 533 -6.63 6.76 -32.21
CA ILE A 533 -7.60 7.78 -32.63
C ILE A 533 -8.17 7.47 -34.02
N ARG A 534 -7.33 6.99 -34.95
CA ARG A 534 -7.78 6.54 -36.27
C ARG A 534 -8.70 5.32 -36.26
N SER A 535 -8.60 4.47 -35.24
CA SER A 535 -9.46 3.31 -35.06
C SER A 535 -10.82 3.63 -34.42
N LEU A 536 -10.97 4.82 -33.84
CA LEU A 536 -12.25 5.26 -33.28
C LEU A 536 -13.23 5.63 -34.43
N PRO A 537 -14.48 5.15 -34.38
CA PRO A 537 -15.50 5.58 -35.33
C PRO A 537 -15.76 7.09 -35.21
N SER A 538 -15.93 7.76 -36.34
CA SER A 538 -16.32 9.17 -36.42
C SER A 538 -17.52 9.29 -37.36
N PRO A 539 -18.73 9.65 -36.88
CA PRO A 539 -19.11 9.92 -35.48
C PRO A 539 -19.06 8.67 -34.57
N LEU A 540 -18.94 8.86 -33.25
CA LEU A 540 -18.99 7.76 -32.28
C LEU A 540 -20.38 7.08 -32.31
N PRO A 541 -20.46 5.75 -32.15
CA PRO A 541 -21.73 5.03 -32.11
C PRO A 541 -22.63 5.49 -30.96
N PRO A 542 -23.96 5.32 -31.08
CA PRO A 542 -24.88 5.63 -29.99
C PRO A 542 -24.53 4.83 -28.74
N ASN A 543 -24.71 5.42 -27.55
CA ASN A 543 -24.36 4.82 -26.25
C ASN A 543 -22.85 4.56 -26.03
N VAL A 544 -21.96 5.16 -26.84
CA VAL A 544 -20.51 5.16 -26.63
C VAL A 544 -20.01 6.56 -26.33
N LYS A 545 -19.24 6.69 -25.25
CA LYS A 545 -18.56 7.92 -24.86
C LYS A 545 -17.08 7.63 -24.69
N VAL A 546 -16.25 8.51 -25.25
CA VAL A 546 -14.78 8.39 -25.19
C VAL A 546 -14.21 9.64 -24.56
N ILE A 547 -13.46 9.48 -23.47
CA ILE A 547 -12.80 10.57 -22.74
C ILE A 547 -11.29 10.35 -22.82
N LEU A 548 -10.56 11.34 -23.33
CA LEU A 548 -9.13 11.27 -23.60
C LEU A 548 -8.40 12.32 -22.77
N SER A 549 -7.25 12.00 -22.16
CA SER A 549 -6.32 13.03 -21.68
C SER A 549 -5.12 13.19 -22.61
N ILE A 550 -4.75 14.44 -22.87
CA ILE A 550 -3.63 14.80 -23.75
C ILE A 550 -2.87 15.98 -23.14
N SER A 551 -1.53 15.94 -23.14
CA SER A 551 -0.74 17.13 -22.79
C SER A 551 -0.94 18.28 -23.78
N SER A 552 -1.03 19.50 -23.26
CA SER A 552 -1.19 20.73 -24.05
C SER A 552 -0.05 21.00 -25.03
N SER A 553 1.11 20.34 -24.89
CA SER A 553 2.26 20.49 -25.79
C SER A 553 2.15 19.71 -27.11
N ARG A 554 1.22 18.73 -27.23
CA ARG A 554 1.16 17.78 -28.36
C ARG A 554 0.05 18.12 -29.37
N LYS A 555 0.20 19.28 -30.04
CA LYS A 555 -0.73 19.79 -31.06
C LYS A 555 -1.03 18.80 -32.21
N LYS A 556 -0.09 17.91 -32.56
CA LYS A 556 -0.26 16.94 -33.65
C LYS A 556 -1.42 15.95 -33.43
N ILE A 557 -1.65 15.53 -32.18
CA ILE A 557 -2.74 14.60 -31.84
C ILE A 557 -4.10 15.34 -31.89
N LEU A 558 -4.13 16.57 -31.41
CA LEU A 558 -5.32 17.45 -31.47
C LEU A 558 -5.69 17.80 -32.92
N GLN A 559 -4.70 18.01 -33.79
CA GLN A 559 -4.90 18.22 -35.23
C GLN A 559 -5.48 16.97 -35.90
N ALA A 560 -5.05 15.77 -35.51
CA ALA A 560 -5.59 14.52 -36.03
C ALA A 560 -7.09 14.35 -35.72
N LEU A 561 -7.48 14.61 -34.47
CA LEU A 561 -8.89 14.60 -34.03
C LEU A 561 -9.72 15.64 -34.79
N SER A 562 -9.12 16.78 -35.13
CA SER A 562 -9.80 17.82 -35.92
C SER A 562 -9.96 17.43 -37.40
N SER A 563 -9.05 16.62 -37.95
CA SER A 563 -9.03 16.27 -39.37
C SER A 563 -9.98 15.13 -39.77
N GLN A 564 -10.58 14.41 -38.82
CA GLN A 564 -11.44 13.25 -39.11
C GLN A 564 -12.90 13.61 -39.45
N HIS A 565 -13.28 14.89 -39.41
CA HIS A 565 -14.62 15.35 -39.78
C HIS A 565 -14.59 16.15 -41.09
N PRO A 566 -15.12 15.62 -42.22
CA PRO A 566 -15.43 16.42 -43.40
C PRO A 566 -16.63 17.33 -43.12
N GLN A 567 -16.58 18.56 -43.63
CA GLN A 567 -17.64 19.54 -43.50
C GLN A 567 -18.89 19.13 -44.28
N ASP A 568 -20.05 19.21 -43.64
CA ASP A 568 -21.30 19.46 -44.35
C ASP A 568 -22.28 20.24 -43.46
N SER A 569 -22.97 21.19 -44.09
CA SER A 569 -24.07 22.05 -43.60
C SER A 569 -23.73 23.30 -42.73
N LEU A 570 -23.52 24.42 -43.45
CA LEU A 570 -24.21 25.71 -43.30
C LEU A 570 -25.01 25.91 -42.01
N PHE A 571 -24.40 26.40 -40.93
CA PHE A 571 -25.01 27.34 -39.97
C PHE A 571 -23.89 27.88 -39.07
N GLU A 572 -23.61 29.18 -39.20
CA GLU A 572 -22.68 29.94 -38.36
C GLU A 572 -23.20 29.97 -36.92
N VAL A 573 -22.49 29.31 -35.99
CA VAL A 573 -22.03 29.84 -34.68
C VAL A 573 -21.04 28.80 -34.09
N ASN A 574 -19.76 29.17 -34.02
CA ASN A 574 -18.70 28.60 -33.15
C ASN A 574 -18.41 27.07 -33.19
N LYS A 575 -18.20 26.47 -34.36
CA LYS A 575 -17.73 25.07 -34.50
C LYS A 575 -16.32 24.99 -35.12
N GLU A 576 -15.30 25.11 -34.27
CA GLU A 576 -13.91 24.73 -34.60
C GLU A 576 -13.42 23.64 -33.63
N SER A 577 -13.89 22.40 -33.76
CA SER A 577 -13.17 21.18 -33.33
C SER A 577 -14.05 19.94 -33.48
N GLY A 578 -13.50 18.86 -34.04
CA GLY A 578 -14.13 17.53 -34.06
C GLY A 578 -14.17 16.82 -32.69
N TYR A 579 -14.13 17.58 -31.59
CA TYR A 579 -14.05 17.07 -30.22
C TYR A 579 -14.54 18.13 -29.23
N VAL A 580 -14.98 17.71 -28.03
CA VAL A 580 -15.25 18.63 -26.91
C VAL A 580 -13.97 18.79 -26.10
N SER A 581 -13.57 20.02 -25.77
CA SER A 581 -12.33 20.25 -25.02
C SER A 581 -12.58 20.81 -23.62
N ILE A 582 -11.89 20.26 -22.63
CA ILE A 582 -11.82 20.78 -21.27
C ILE A 582 -10.35 21.04 -20.94
N THR A 583 -10.02 22.25 -20.54
CA THR A 583 -8.67 22.60 -20.09
C THR A 583 -8.64 22.62 -18.57
N LEU A 584 -7.84 21.75 -17.98
CA LEU A 584 -7.64 21.67 -16.54
C LEU A 584 -6.71 22.79 -16.08
N GLY A 585 -7.25 23.70 -15.28
CA GLY A 585 -6.52 24.81 -14.68
C GLY A 585 -5.67 24.42 -13.47
N MET A 586 -4.96 25.40 -12.92
CA MET A 586 -4.31 25.25 -11.61
C MET A 586 -5.37 25.23 -10.50
N ALA A 587 -5.12 24.46 -9.45
CA ALA A 587 -6.01 24.39 -8.31
C ALA A 587 -6.13 25.75 -7.60
N ASN A 588 -7.30 26.01 -7.02
CA ASN A 588 -7.51 27.20 -6.20
C ASN A 588 -6.67 27.09 -4.92
N ARG A 589 -5.98 28.18 -4.55
CA ARG A 589 -5.17 28.28 -3.34
C ARG A 589 -5.92 27.86 -2.08
N GLU A 590 -7.19 28.22 -1.95
CA GLU A 590 -8.00 27.84 -0.79
C GLU A 590 -8.21 26.32 -0.71
N GLN A 591 -8.37 25.65 -1.85
CA GLN A 591 -8.47 24.19 -1.91
C GLN A 591 -7.12 23.53 -1.63
N CYS A 592 -6.01 24.09 -2.12
CA CYS A 592 -4.66 23.61 -1.78
C CYS A 592 -4.39 23.69 -0.27
N LEU A 593 -4.81 24.78 0.39
CA LEU A 593 -4.69 24.94 1.84
C LEU A 593 -5.56 23.94 2.60
N LYS A 594 -6.80 23.71 2.15
CA LYS A 594 -7.68 22.67 2.72
C LYS A 594 -7.10 21.27 2.56
N MET A 595 -6.56 20.95 1.39
CA MET A 595 -5.86 19.70 1.12
C MET A 595 -4.66 19.53 2.05
N LEU A 596 -3.81 20.56 2.17
CA LEU A 596 -2.64 20.51 3.06
C LEU A 596 -3.03 20.34 4.52
N ALA A 597 -4.06 21.04 4.99
CA ALA A 597 -4.56 20.92 6.35
C ALA A 597 -5.11 19.51 6.64
N SER A 598 -5.82 18.91 5.68
CA SER A 598 -6.29 17.52 5.77
C SER A 598 -5.13 16.53 5.85
N LEU A 599 -4.12 16.69 4.98
CA LEU A 599 -2.92 15.84 4.98
C LEU A 599 -2.15 15.95 6.30
N LEU A 600 -1.92 17.17 6.80
CA LEU A 600 -1.25 17.40 8.10
C LEU A 600 -2.05 16.81 9.27
N SER A 601 -3.37 16.99 9.28
CA SER A 601 -4.23 16.38 10.30
C SER A 601 -4.15 14.85 10.26
N SER A 602 -4.06 14.25 9.07
CA SER A 602 -3.93 12.81 8.91
C SER A 602 -2.57 12.27 9.39
N SER A 603 -1.52 13.10 9.34
CA SER A 603 -0.20 12.78 9.91
C SER A 603 -0.04 13.16 11.38
N GLY A 604 -1.09 13.66 12.03
CA GLY A 604 -1.04 14.10 13.43
C GLY A 604 -0.16 15.35 13.60
N ARG A 605 -0.08 16.18 12.56
CA ARG A 605 0.73 17.40 12.54
C ARG A 605 -0.13 18.63 12.31
N LYS A 606 0.37 19.78 12.75
CA LYS A 606 -0.10 21.14 12.41
C LYS A 606 1.10 22.05 12.20
N VAL A 607 0.84 23.21 11.63
CA VAL A 607 1.84 24.28 11.48
C VAL A 607 1.52 25.42 12.44
N THR A 608 2.56 26.08 12.96
CA THR A 608 2.39 27.30 13.76
C THR A 608 1.97 28.49 12.89
N SER A 609 1.48 29.57 13.51
CA SER A 609 1.13 30.81 12.80
C SER A 609 2.29 31.39 11.99
N GLY A 610 3.52 31.33 12.52
CA GLY A 610 4.74 31.75 11.82
C GLY A 610 5.06 30.87 10.60
N GLN A 611 4.96 29.54 10.76
CA GLN A 611 5.17 28.59 9.67
C GLN A 611 4.09 28.70 8.59
N GLN A 612 2.85 28.99 8.96
CA GLN A 612 1.75 29.19 8.02
C GLN A 612 2.05 30.33 7.03
N ALA A 613 2.78 31.37 7.43
CA ALA A 613 3.20 32.44 6.52
C ALA A 613 4.13 31.90 5.41
N LEU A 614 5.08 31.04 5.75
CA LEU A 614 5.98 30.38 4.79
C LEU A 614 5.22 29.43 3.85
N VAL A 615 4.26 28.69 4.40
CA VAL A 615 3.38 27.81 3.61
C VAL A 615 2.56 28.64 2.61
N ASN A 616 1.99 29.75 3.04
CA ASN A 616 1.23 30.64 2.17
C ASN A 616 2.11 31.23 1.05
N GLN A 617 3.37 31.59 1.36
CA GLN A 617 4.33 32.05 0.36
C GLN A 617 4.66 30.94 -0.66
N ALA A 618 4.92 29.71 -0.20
CA ALA A 618 5.21 28.57 -1.06
C ALA A 618 4.05 28.24 -2.02
N LEU A 619 2.82 28.25 -1.51
CA LEU A 619 1.61 28.01 -2.32
C LEU A 619 1.27 29.17 -3.26
N THR A 620 1.78 30.38 -3.00
CA THR A 620 1.68 31.50 -3.95
C THR A 620 2.59 31.26 -5.16
N SER A 621 3.75 30.64 -4.95
CA SER A 621 4.68 30.29 -6.03
C SER A 621 4.20 29.09 -6.86
N CYS A 622 3.55 28.11 -6.24
CA CYS A 622 3.06 26.90 -6.93
C CYS A 622 1.79 26.33 -6.27
N SER A 623 0.68 26.28 -7.00
CA SER A 623 -0.60 25.70 -6.56
C SER A 623 -0.93 24.36 -7.23
N LEU A 624 0.09 23.58 -7.62
CA LEU A 624 -0.13 22.23 -8.15
C LEU A 624 -0.43 21.24 -7.01
N ALA A 625 -1.44 20.38 -7.17
CA ALA A 625 -1.80 19.38 -6.16
C ALA A 625 -0.63 18.44 -5.79
N LEU A 626 0.21 18.07 -6.77
CA LEU A 626 1.43 17.29 -6.51
C LEU A 626 2.42 18.05 -5.63
N TYR A 627 2.60 19.36 -5.88
CA TYR A 627 3.47 20.20 -5.06
C TYR A 627 2.98 20.27 -3.62
N VAL A 628 1.66 20.40 -3.40
CA VAL A 628 1.07 20.38 -2.04
C VAL A 628 1.38 19.09 -1.30
N ARG A 629 1.32 17.94 -1.98
CA ARG A 629 1.65 16.62 -1.39
C ARG A 629 3.13 16.51 -1.04
N LEU A 630 4.02 16.99 -1.89
CA LEU A 630 5.46 17.04 -1.61
C LEU A 630 5.76 18.00 -0.46
N LEU A 631 5.11 19.16 -0.45
CA LEU A 631 5.22 20.16 0.60
C LEU A 631 4.76 19.58 1.95
N HIS A 632 3.68 18.81 1.99
CA HIS A 632 3.24 18.06 3.18
C HIS A 632 4.35 17.15 3.73
N LEU A 633 5.06 16.39 2.89
CA LEU A 633 6.15 15.51 3.33
C LEU A 633 7.28 16.31 4.00
N HIS A 634 7.61 17.49 3.46
CA HIS A 634 8.62 18.37 4.06
C HIS A 634 8.13 19.03 5.37
N ILE A 635 6.91 19.58 5.38
CA ILE A 635 6.33 20.25 6.55
C ILE A 635 6.13 19.26 7.70
N SER A 636 5.82 18.00 7.42
CA SER A 636 5.68 16.97 8.46
C SER A 636 6.95 16.79 9.29
N LEU A 637 8.11 17.17 8.77
CA LEU A 637 9.41 17.13 9.45
C LEU A 637 9.74 18.43 10.22
N TRP A 638 8.97 19.51 10.04
CA TRP A 638 9.20 20.79 10.71
C TRP A 638 8.88 20.70 12.19
N HIS A 639 9.76 21.21 13.04
CA HIS A 639 9.52 21.30 14.47
C HIS A 639 9.32 22.77 14.86
N SER A 640 8.57 23.04 15.92
CA SER A 640 8.31 24.40 16.45
C SER A 640 9.57 25.28 16.58
N GLY A 641 10.73 24.70 16.91
CA GLY A 641 12.00 25.39 17.11
C GLY A 641 12.97 25.43 15.92
N ARG A 642 12.61 24.86 14.77
CA ARG A 642 13.42 24.88 13.53
C ARG A 642 12.52 25.22 12.34
N THR A 643 12.55 26.49 11.94
CA THR A 643 11.99 26.97 10.67
C THR A 643 13.02 26.88 9.56
#